data_AF-A0A9Q7BBZ5-F1
#
_entry.id   AF-A0A9Q7BBZ5-F1
#
_cell.length_a   1.000
_cell.length_b   1.000
_cell.length_c   1.000
_cell.angle_alpha   90.00
_cell.angle_beta   90.00
_cell.angle_gamma   90.00
#
_symmetry.space_group_name_H-M   'P 1'
#
loop_
_entity.id
_entity.type
_entity.pdbx_description
1 polymer ?
#
loop_
_entity_poly.entity_id
_entity_poly.type
_entity_poly.pdbx_seq_one_letter_code
_entity_poly.pdbx_strand_id
1 'polypeptide(L)'
;MAFFTSALFVSLGASTFLASVSAFALNAAVGVGISLLAKKLQGDSDTSQTGGVQGTLQAGGDVARSFILGRRVTAGSLVYANTWGKAGKTPNAYFTQVIALSDLPISDITAIWVNGEPVTVDNANTSYGNWGYPVTEYSNGSDNSMWIKFYDGSQTVADPFLVGTVSSAGRPYQATRVGAGVAYAIVTSEVNEELFTGFPTFKFEIAGAKLYDVSKDSSVGGSGPQRWAVPSTWGGDGDHLPAVQIYNLLRGFTYGNAWLYGLQSLTAARLPAEDWIFQINKCRAAIAGAVGPEATYLTSLEVTVDTEIDATIQSLLTGCQGRLIESGGTYKIRVGEPGASVFQFSDADILSTEEQSFTPFFGLSETINGVSATYPEPDEAWNTKTAPPLFNADYEVEDGARRLLTNVTMDMVYRSTQVQRIMKSALAEARRARRLTFVLPPEAWVLEPGDVVTFTSNRNGFGAKLFRVDGVADHANLDVTLDLTEVDPTDYDWDIDNDYTPPAFSPLGPVRPPAQPMYGWQVEPAVLYDADGVPWRPTIKISADPTQKDVRNVWVQVRLALDGSLHFDSDSTVYADPYSWVINANFKGKTDYEARGKFIPVSSRATEWSEWLPVTTPDVASDDLLVDLAHTKKDIHKVFRDIFGQLDDGRKLFEQIAVNQMSNGAVSDRINRQLAVTVDSNKATFEETITVIADDLNAAVTQIVDLNAEVDQNKAQATQEIAAVSGVANAAAAATQTLSATVGQNFANGQVRFSVAANQNGAVARYSIAIRAGTAAGYIESGMFLEIYDAGGGVLRSRFSVLASQFSILNPDDVGTSYLPLVFEGGVLKLQGVKVQWADIQNVTIQWAQIGTAVIGNLIVGTSNLDYNAVTASVSNGASGTGPGNTGSETDFTTIGTFSLNNENPSAVMTQLQTSFNTSSASSTASRNAYVRLINVTNGNVVRQYQITAPPQGSASYNAPEFLLEPAPGSRGVKTYQIQISRFAFNVSMTVTQQWWKR
;
A
#
# COMPACT_ATOMS: atom_id res chain seq x y z
N MET A 1 31.75 47.26 -25.17
CA MET A 1 30.78 47.28 -26.30
C MET A 1 29.58 46.49 -25.84
N ALA A 2 28.34 46.95 -25.86
CA ALA A 2 27.74 48.26 -26.07
C ALA A 2 26.23 48.09 -25.72
N PHE A 3 25.58 49.13 -25.14
CA PHE A 3 24.11 49.36 -25.06
C PHE A 3 23.27 48.37 -24.22
N PHE A 4 22.30 48.70 -23.34
CA PHE A 4 21.59 49.91 -22.89
C PHE A 4 21.29 49.74 -21.38
N THR A 5 21.50 50.76 -20.57
CA THR A 5 20.94 50.88 -19.20
C THR A 5 20.09 52.14 -19.16
N SER A 6 18.78 52.00 -18.93
CA SER A 6 17.89 53.11 -18.60
C SER A 6 17.37 52.95 -17.16
N ALA A 7 18.30 53.08 -16.22
CA ALA A 7 18.00 53.64 -14.91
C ALA A 7 18.33 55.14 -15.02
N LEU A 8 17.33 55.99 -14.83
CA LEU A 8 17.56 57.43 -14.71
C LEU A 8 18.20 57.69 -13.33
N PHE A 9 19.49 57.37 -13.23
CA PHE A 9 20.37 57.93 -12.20
C PHE A 9 20.61 59.39 -12.56
N VAL A 10 20.03 60.32 -11.80
CA VAL A 10 20.63 61.67 -11.72
C VAL A 10 21.81 61.54 -10.76
N SER A 11 22.95 61.12 -11.30
CA SER A 11 24.24 61.22 -10.64
C SER A 11 24.70 62.68 -10.70
N LEU A 12 24.42 63.46 -9.64
CA LEU A 12 25.22 64.65 -9.37
C LEU A 12 26.57 64.19 -8.84
N GLY A 13 27.48 63.89 -9.77
CA GLY A 13 28.89 63.66 -9.46
C GLY A 13 29.49 64.89 -8.79
N ALA A 14 30.16 64.69 -7.67
CA ALA A 14 30.96 65.71 -7.01
C ALA A 14 32.14 66.13 -7.92
N SER A 15 31.96 67.19 -8.71
CA SER A 15 33.05 68.05 -9.17
C SER A 15 32.51 69.43 -9.53
N THR A 16 32.91 70.41 -8.72
CA THR A 16 32.90 71.87 -8.92
C THR A 16 32.31 72.42 -10.23
N PHE A 17 31.07 72.91 -10.19
CA PHE A 17 30.69 74.23 -10.75
C PHE A 17 29.31 74.64 -10.21
N LEU A 18 29.22 75.87 -9.70
CA LEU A 18 27.96 76.54 -9.37
C LEU A 18 27.09 76.62 -10.64
N ALA A 19 26.06 75.80 -10.75
CA ALA A 19 25.04 75.92 -11.78
C ALA A 19 23.67 75.82 -11.10
N SER A 20 22.90 76.91 -11.20
CA SER A 20 21.54 77.05 -10.71
C SER A 20 20.67 75.86 -11.10
N VAL A 21 20.24 75.07 -10.13
CA VAL A 21 19.23 74.02 -10.33
C VAL A 21 17.89 74.73 -10.56
N SER A 22 17.48 74.86 -11.81
CA SER A 22 16.13 75.33 -12.14
C SER A 22 15.11 74.25 -11.79
N ALA A 23 13.92 74.64 -11.33
CA ALA A 23 12.82 73.73 -10.98
C ALA A 23 12.47 72.73 -12.11
N PHE A 24 12.81 73.05 -13.36
CA PHE A 24 12.63 72.18 -14.53
C PHE A 24 13.49 70.90 -14.50
N ALA A 25 14.63 70.90 -13.80
CA ALA A 25 15.53 69.74 -13.68
C ALA A 25 15.04 68.70 -12.66
N LEU A 26 14.08 69.06 -11.79
CA LEU A 26 13.47 68.15 -10.82
C LEU A 26 12.24 67.40 -11.37
N ASN A 27 11.84 67.64 -12.63
CA ASN A 27 10.80 66.86 -13.32
C ASN A 27 11.34 65.48 -13.77
N ALA A 28 12.00 64.75 -12.87
CA ALA A 28 12.10 63.31 -13.03
C ALA A 28 10.69 62.77 -12.83
N ALA A 29 10.20 61.93 -13.75
CA ALA A 29 8.92 61.24 -13.64
C ALA A 29 8.95 60.25 -12.44
N VAL A 30 8.90 60.78 -11.23
CA VAL A 30 8.69 60.06 -9.98
C VAL A 30 7.23 60.27 -9.64
N GLY A 31 6.54 59.19 -9.28
CA GLY A 31 5.12 59.25 -8.95
C GLY A 31 4.26 58.27 -9.71
N VAL A 32 4.72 57.04 -9.96
CA VAL A 32 3.73 55.96 -9.95
C VAL A 32 4.27 54.71 -9.29
N GLY A 33 3.78 54.44 -8.07
CA GLY A 33 4.09 53.23 -7.32
C GLY A 33 3.64 51.95 -8.03
N ILE A 34 2.70 52.04 -8.98
CA ILE A 34 2.21 50.87 -9.74
C ILE A 34 2.09 51.08 -11.26
N SER A 35 1.68 52.22 -11.83
CA SER A 35 1.53 52.33 -13.31
C SER A 35 2.85 52.52 -14.09
N LEU A 36 3.89 53.09 -13.50
CA LEU A 36 5.24 53.12 -14.06
C LEU A 36 5.99 51.83 -13.74
N LEU A 37 5.79 51.24 -12.55
CA LEU A 37 6.32 49.91 -12.25
C LEU A 37 5.66 48.84 -13.13
N ALA A 38 4.35 48.91 -13.40
CA ALA A 38 3.63 48.06 -14.34
C ALA A 38 4.01 48.38 -15.79
N LYS A 39 4.26 49.64 -16.18
CA LYS A 39 4.83 49.97 -17.50
C LYS A 39 6.28 49.49 -17.66
N LYS A 40 7.08 49.47 -16.58
CA LYS A 40 8.47 48.99 -16.57
C LYS A 40 8.51 47.45 -16.54
N LEU A 41 7.61 46.80 -15.80
CA LEU A 41 7.37 45.36 -15.79
C LEU A 41 6.71 44.84 -17.09
N GLN A 42 5.94 45.67 -17.80
CA GLN A 42 5.42 45.35 -19.14
C GLN A 42 6.41 45.69 -20.26
N GLY A 43 7.41 46.55 -20.00
CA GLY A 43 8.34 47.09 -21.00
C GLY A 43 9.66 46.34 -21.12
N ASP A 44 10.18 45.78 -20.03
CA ASP A 44 11.41 44.97 -20.04
C ASP A 44 11.07 43.48 -20.14
N SER A 45 10.93 42.99 -21.37
CA SER A 45 10.84 41.55 -21.66
C SER A 45 12.18 40.80 -21.50
N ASP A 46 13.23 41.44 -20.97
CA ASP A 46 14.60 40.90 -20.92
C ASP A 46 15.32 41.02 -19.56
N THR A 47 14.69 41.60 -18.52
CA THR A 47 15.22 41.45 -17.15
C THR A 47 14.62 40.19 -16.52
N SER A 48 15.48 39.22 -16.22
CA SER A 48 15.19 37.97 -15.52
C SER A 48 14.15 38.19 -14.41
N GLN A 49 12.95 37.66 -14.59
CA GLN A 49 11.90 37.74 -13.57
C GLN A 49 12.41 37.14 -12.26
N THR A 50 12.57 37.99 -11.24
CA THR A 50 12.99 37.58 -9.91
C THR A 50 11.85 36.85 -9.21
N GLY A 51 12.06 35.58 -8.86
CA GLY A 51 11.22 34.90 -7.86
C GLY A 51 9.92 34.27 -8.36
N GLY A 52 9.78 34.00 -9.66
CA GLY A 52 8.78 33.06 -10.16
C GLY A 52 8.87 31.71 -9.43
N VAL A 53 7.76 31.02 -9.20
CA VAL A 53 7.79 29.71 -8.52
C VAL A 53 8.57 28.73 -9.38
N GLN A 54 9.74 28.31 -8.91
CA GLN A 54 10.53 27.30 -9.60
C GLN A 54 9.83 25.94 -9.49
N GLY A 55 9.02 25.61 -10.50
CA GLY A 55 8.19 24.40 -10.51
C GLY A 55 8.90 23.14 -10.99
N THR A 56 10.13 23.24 -11.51
CA THR A 56 10.88 22.12 -12.08
C THR A 56 12.29 22.02 -11.48
N LEU A 57 12.67 20.81 -11.08
CA LEU A 57 14.01 20.49 -10.57
C LEU A 57 15.07 20.74 -11.67
N GLN A 58 16.07 21.56 -11.36
CA GLN A 58 17.18 21.86 -12.28
C GLN A 58 18.44 21.08 -11.87
N ALA A 59 19.26 20.69 -12.85
CA ALA A 59 20.54 20.01 -12.63
C ALA A 59 21.61 20.60 -13.54
N GLY A 60 22.80 20.87 -13.02
CA GLY A 60 23.92 21.40 -13.80
C GLY A 60 24.87 22.24 -12.95
N GLY A 61 26.10 22.44 -13.44
CA GLY A 61 27.09 23.30 -12.78
C GLY A 61 26.85 24.81 -12.96
N ASP A 62 25.89 25.18 -13.81
CA ASP A 62 25.52 26.56 -14.16
C ASP A 62 24.22 27.02 -13.46
N VAL A 63 23.65 26.18 -12.58
CA VAL A 63 22.48 26.57 -11.78
C VAL A 63 22.93 27.57 -10.73
N ALA A 64 22.38 28.80 -10.77
CA ALA A 64 22.68 29.83 -9.79
C ALA A 64 22.28 29.37 -8.38
N ARG A 65 23.09 29.75 -7.39
CA ARG A 65 22.76 29.55 -5.97
C ARG A 65 21.49 30.34 -5.63
N SER A 66 20.61 29.79 -4.82
CA SER A 66 19.36 30.45 -4.42
C SER A 66 19.09 30.28 -2.92
N PHE A 67 18.42 31.25 -2.31
CA PHE A 67 17.97 31.17 -0.92
C PHE A 67 16.55 31.70 -0.79
N ILE A 68 15.87 31.29 0.28
CA ILE A 68 14.45 31.60 0.46
C ILE A 68 14.26 32.62 1.59
N LEU A 69 13.45 33.64 1.31
CA LEU A 69 12.92 34.59 2.28
C LEU A 69 11.43 34.32 2.52
N GLY A 70 10.99 34.34 3.77
CA GLY A 70 9.60 34.06 4.12
C GLY A 70 9.17 32.60 3.85
N ARG A 71 7.87 32.38 3.63
CA ARG A 71 7.29 31.05 3.37
C ARG A 71 7.10 30.86 1.87
N ARG A 72 7.80 29.90 1.24
CA ARG A 72 7.81 29.74 -0.22
C ARG A 72 7.94 28.29 -0.64
N VAL A 73 7.42 27.92 -1.81
CA VAL A 73 7.73 26.62 -2.44
C VAL A 73 8.93 26.72 -3.38
N THR A 74 9.77 25.70 -3.40
CA THR A 74 10.82 25.50 -4.43
C THR A 74 10.88 24.04 -4.86
N ALA A 75 11.24 23.78 -6.11
CA ALA A 75 11.66 22.44 -6.55
C ALA A 75 13.13 22.14 -6.18
N GLY A 76 13.91 23.17 -5.83
CA GLY A 76 15.33 23.09 -5.54
C GLY A 76 16.19 22.75 -6.76
N SER A 77 17.46 22.43 -6.51
CA SER A 77 18.43 22.00 -7.50
C SER A 77 19.03 20.64 -7.16
N LEU A 78 19.18 19.77 -8.16
CA LEU A 78 19.72 18.44 -7.99
C LEU A 78 21.25 18.50 -7.85
N VAL A 79 21.76 18.14 -6.67
CA VAL A 79 23.21 18.15 -6.36
C VAL A 79 23.84 16.78 -6.56
N TYR A 80 23.11 15.70 -6.26
CA TYR A 80 23.60 14.35 -6.39
C TYR A 80 22.45 13.38 -6.63
N ALA A 81 22.70 12.32 -7.40
CA ALA A 81 21.78 11.22 -7.54
C ALA A 81 22.53 9.91 -7.79
N ASN A 82 22.06 8.82 -7.20
CA ASN A 82 22.59 7.48 -7.48
C ASN A 82 21.54 6.39 -7.32
N THR A 83 21.69 5.32 -8.09
CA THR A 83 20.94 4.07 -7.93
C THR A 83 21.73 3.09 -7.07
N TRP A 84 21.09 2.34 -6.18
CA TRP A 84 21.76 1.43 -5.25
C TRP A 84 20.81 0.36 -4.70
N GLY A 85 21.37 -0.53 -3.87
CA GLY A 85 20.62 -1.52 -3.09
C GLY A 85 19.99 -2.64 -3.93
N LYS A 86 19.08 -3.38 -3.29
CA LYS A 86 18.30 -4.45 -3.91
C LYS A 86 16.94 -4.56 -3.24
N ALA A 87 15.88 -4.74 -4.02
CA ALA A 87 14.56 -5.14 -3.54
C ALA A 87 14.37 -6.62 -3.92
N GLY A 88 14.33 -7.49 -2.91
CA GLY A 88 14.39 -8.95 -3.12
C GLY A 88 15.65 -9.38 -3.87
N LYS A 89 15.48 -9.89 -5.10
CA LYS A 89 16.58 -10.33 -5.99
C LYS A 89 16.94 -9.31 -7.08
N THR A 90 16.22 -8.19 -7.18
CA THR A 90 16.43 -7.16 -8.20
C THR A 90 17.53 -6.19 -7.73
N PRO A 91 18.68 -6.11 -8.42
CA PRO A 91 19.73 -5.13 -8.09
C PRO A 91 19.33 -3.71 -8.52
N ASN A 92 19.89 -2.69 -7.86
CA ASN A 92 19.66 -1.26 -8.14
C ASN A 92 18.19 -0.82 -8.03
N ALA A 93 17.46 -1.40 -7.09
CA ALA A 93 16.04 -1.15 -6.92
C ALA A 93 15.70 0.23 -6.33
N TYR A 94 16.67 0.95 -5.76
CA TYR A 94 16.43 2.25 -5.14
C TYR A 94 17.18 3.36 -5.87
N PHE A 95 16.51 4.50 -6.02
CA PHE A 95 17.07 5.74 -6.55
C PHE A 95 17.01 6.84 -5.50
N THR A 96 18.17 7.36 -5.13
CA THR A 96 18.29 8.45 -4.15
C THR A 96 18.77 9.72 -4.82
N GLN A 97 18.10 10.83 -4.53
CA GLN A 97 18.40 12.18 -4.98
C GLN A 97 18.71 13.08 -3.78
N VAL A 98 19.70 13.96 -3.93
CA VAL A 98 20.03 15.03 -2.98
C VAL A 98 19.70 16.34 -3.66
N ILE A 99 18.71 17.04 -3.13
CA ILE A 99 18.15 18.27 -3.70
C ILE A 99 18.50 19.42 -2.75
N ALA A 100 19.30 20.38 -3.21
CA ALA A 100 19.55 21.62 -2.48
C ALA A 100 18.32 22.51 -2.57
N LEU A 101 17.85 22.99 -1.42
CA LEU A 101 16.62 23.75 -1.27
C LEU A 101 16.87 25.24 -1.01
N SER A 102 17.96 25.56 -0.30
CA SER A 102 18.36 26.93 0.01
C SER A 102 19.84 26.98 0.38
N ASP A 103 20.58 27.93 -0.17
CA ASP A 103 21.99 28.24 0.09
C ASP A 103 22.23 29.08 1.35
N LEU A 104 21.20 29.20 2.18
CA LEU A 104 21.25 29.64 3.57
C LEU A 104 20.45 28.66 4.45
N PRO A 105 20.78 28.53 5.74
CA PRO A 105 19.99 27.74 6.65
C PRO A 105 18.54 28.22 6.71
N ILE A 106 17.61 27.27 6.73
CA ILE A 106 16.17 27.51 6.76
C ILE A 106 15.63 27.32 8.17
N SER A 107 14.40 27.77 8.40
CA SER A 107 13.71 27.56 9.66
C SER A 107 13.04 26.21 9.74
N ASP A 108 12.30 25.83 8.69
CA ASP A 108 11.55 24.57 8.64
C ASP A 108 11.11 24.23 7.21
N ILE A 109 10.66 22.98 7.01
CA ILE A 109 9.98 22.52 5.80
C ILE A 109 8.55 22.14 6.20
N THR A 110 7.57 22.90 5.72
CA THR A 110 6.19 22.84 6.21
C THR A 110 5.29 21.91 5.42
N ALA A 111 5.56 21.70 4.14
CA ALA A 111 4.80 20.78 3.30
C ALA A 111 5.62 20.32 2.09
N ILE A 112 5.23 19.18 1.51
CA ILE A 112 5.90 18.57 0.36
C ILE A 112 4.81 18.13 -0.61
N TRP A 113 5.08 18.29 -1.91
CA TRP A 113 4.26 17.70 -2.96
C TRP A 113 5.12 16.77 -3.81
N VAL A 114 4.55 15.62 -4.16
CA VAL A 114 5.13 14.65 -5.07
C VAL A 114 4.16 14.46 -6.23
N ASN A 115 4.64 14.69 -7.46
CA ASN A 115 3.80 14.59 -8.67
C ASN A 115 2.54 15.47 -8.63
N GLY A 116 2.62 16.62 -7.95
CA GLY A 116 1.54 17.58 -7.81
C GLY A 116 0.53 17.29 -6.70
N GLU A 117 0.68 16.19 -5.96
CA GLU A 117 -0.16 15.84 -4.80
C GLU A 117 0.59 16.16 -3.49
N PRO A 118 -0.08 16.75 -2.47
CA PRO A 118 0.53 16.92 -1.15
C PRO A 118 0.78 15.56 -0.50
N VAL A 119 1.90 15.41 0.19
CA VAL A 119 2.28 14.16 0.85
C VAL A 119 2.63 14.36 2.32
N THR A 120 2.49 13.29 3.10
CA THR A 120 2.75 13.26 4.53
C THR A 120 4.01 12.44 4.81
N VAL A 121 5.01 13.05 5.45
CA VAL A 121 6.21 12.35 5.91
C VAL A 121 6.02 11.93 7.36
N ASP A 122 6.05 10.61 7.62
CA ASP A 122 5.94 10.07 8.97
C ASP A 122 7.30 10.16 9.69
N ASN A 123 7.55 11.34 10.26
CA ASN A 123 8.77 11.63 11.01
C ASN A 123 8.90 10.83 12.32
N ALA A 124 7.84 10.14 12.78
CA ALA A 124 7.89 9.29 13.97
C ALA A 124 8.41 7.88 13.64
N ASN A 125 8.24 7.45 12.38
CA ASN A 125 8.66 6.13 11.96
C ASN A 125 10.15 6.07 11.61
N THR A 126 10.92 5.46 12.52
CA THR A 126 12.36 5.27 12.40
C THR A 126 12.76 3.83 12.00
N SER A 127 11.80 2.99 11.58
CA SER A 127 12.04 1.57 11.27
C SER A 127 13.04 1.36 10.13
N TYR A 128 13.19 2.36 9.25
CA TYR A 128 14.08 2.34 8.09
C TYR A 128 15.50 2.87 8.38
N GLY A 129 15.81 3.14 9.66
CA GLY A 129 17.14 3.59 10.08
C GLY A 129 17.55 4.91 9.42
N ASN A 130 18.72 4.92 8.77
CA ASN A 130 19.27 6.15 8.20
C ASN A 130 18.72 6.54 6.81
N TRP A 131 17.82 5.74 6.21
CA TRP A 131 17.33 5.92 4.83
C TRP A 131 16.46 7.18 4.66
N GLY A 132 15.89 7.67 5.76
CA GLY A 132 14.92 8.76 5.79
C GLY A 132 13.60 8.30 6.41
N TYR A 133 12.62 9.20 6.40
CA TYR A 133 11.30 8.98 6.97
C TYR A 133 10.31 8.57 5.86
N PRO A 134 9.47 7.56 6.08
CA PRO A 134 8.55 7.05 5.07
C PRO A 134 7.45 8.05 4.71
N VAL A 135 7.09 8.11 3.42
CA VAL A 135 5.96 8.93 2.93
C VAL A 135 4.68 8.10 2.95
N THR A 136 3.66 8.53 3.69
CA THR A 136 2.48 7.70 3.99
C THR A 136 1.70 7.27 2.74
N GLU A 137 1.57 8.16 1.76
CA GLU A 137 0.82 7.95 0.51
C GLU A 137 1.50 6.92 -0.43
N TYR A 138 2.76 6.58 -0.17
CA TYR A 138 3.52 5.57 -0.93
C TYR A 138 3.68 4.25 -0.16
N SER A 139 2.89 4.03 0.91
CA SER A 139 2.84 2.75 1.60
C SER A 139 1.91 1.75 0.91
N ASN A 140 2.34 0.50 0.80
CA ASN A 140 1.50 -0.62 0.36
C ASN A 140 0.93 -1.44 1.54
N GLY A 141 1.01 -0.92 2.77
CA GLY A 141 0.57 -1.57 4.01
C GLY A 141 1.57 -2.54 4.64
N SER A 142 2.54 -3.05 3.87
CA SER A 142 3.61 -3.93 4.37
C SER A 142 5.01 -3.32 4.28
N ASP A 143 5.19 -2.37 3.36
CA ASP A 143 6.41 -1.60 3.15
C ASP A 143 6.06 -0.22 2.59
N ASN A 144 7.08 0.58 2.29
CA ASN A 144 6.99 1.88 1.63
C ASN A 144 7.85 1.89 0.37
N SER A 145 7.48 2.71 -0.62
CA SER A 145 8.26 2.91 -1.83
C SER A 145 8.87 4.32 -1.93
N MET A 146 8.70 5.18 -0.91
CA MET A 146 9.34 6.50 -0.85
C MET A 146 9.72 6.92 0.57
N TRP A 147 10.90 7.51 0.72
CA TRP A 147 11.42 8.07 1.97
C TRP A 147 12.06 9.42 1.74
N ILE A 148 11.89 10.33 2.69
CA ILE A 148 12.46 11.67 2.62
C ILE A 148 13.16 12.02 3.93
N LYS A 149 14.32 12.66 3.83
CA LYS A 149 15.09 13.18 4.96
C LYS A 149 15.50 14.61 4.69
N PHE A 150 15.51 15.44 5.73
CA PHE A 150 15.79 16.87 5.60
C PHE A 150 16.97 17.30 6.45
N TYR A 151 17.66 18.32 5.93
CA TYR A 151 18.73 19.04 6.59
C TYR A 151 18.47 20.53 6.44
N ASP A 152 18.51 21.26 7.55
CA ASP A 152 18.14 22.67 7.63
C ASP A 152 19.27 23.62 7.24
N GLY A 153 20.48 23.11 6.96
CA GLY A 153 21.68 23.90 6.67
C GLY A 153 22.66 24.01 7.84
N SER A 154 22.27 23.63 9.06
CA SER A 154 23.10 23.71 10.26
C SER A 154 24.02 22.50 10.48
N GLN A 155 23.91 21.46 9.65
CA GLN A 155 24.69 20.24 9.76
C GLN A 155 26.21 20.46 9.68
N THR A 156 26.93 19.70 10.51
CA THR A 156 28.40 19.75 10.62
C THR A 156 29.08 18.46 10.14
N VAL A 157 28.31 17.41 9.85
CA VAL A 157 28.78 16.10 9.39
C VAL A 157 27.93 15.67 8.19
N ALA A 158 28.55 15.02 7.21
CA ALA A 158 27.83 14.48 6.05
C ALA A 158 26.86 13.35 6.47
N ASP A 159 25.76 13.21 5.75
CA ASP A 159 24.78 12.17 6.04
C ASP A 159 25.39 10.76 5.94
N PRO A 160 25.28 9.93 6.99
CA PRO A 160 25.92 8.61 7.02
C PRO A 160 25.34 7.62 6.01
N PHE A 161 24.07 7.79 5.61
CA PHE A 161 23.43 6.95 4.61
C PHE A 161 23.95 7.27 3.20
N LEU A 162 24.15 8.56 2.87
CA LEU A 162 24.77 8.97 1.62
C LEU A 162 26.22 8.49 1.50
N VAL A 163 27.04 8.70 2.54
CA VAL A 163 28.47 8.34 2.54
C VAL A 163 28.67 6.81 2.53
N GLY A 164 27.86 6.08 3.28
CA GLY A 164 28.04 4.64 3.48
C GLY A 164 27.29 3.77 2.46
N THR A 165 26.00 4.02 2.27
CA THR A 165 25.09 3.08 1.56
C THR A 165 24.84 3.49 0.11
N VAL A 166 24.56 4.77 -0.12
CA VAL A 166 24.22 5.29 -1.47
C VAL A 166 25.47 5.51 -2.32
N SER A 167 26.60 5.84 -1.71
CA SER A 167 27.89 6.06 -2.37
C SER A 167 28.36 4.82 -3.15
N SER A 168 28.90 5.03 -4.36
CA SER A 168 29.46 3.96 -5.19
C SER A 168 30.80 4.37 -5.81
N ALA A 169 31.58 3.39 -6.29
CA ALA A 169 32.87 3.69 -6.94
C ALA A 169 32.73 4.60 -8.18
N GLY A 170 31.63 4.46 -8.93
CA GLY A 170 31.33 5.30 -10.09
C GLY A 170 30.74 6.67 -9.74
N ARG A 171 30.11 6.81 -8.57
CA ARG A 171 29.51 8.06 -8.06
C ARG A 171 29.78 8.23 -6.57
N PRO A 172 31.01 8.56 -6.15
CA PRO A 172 31.37 8.63 -4.74
C PRO A 172 30.72 9.85 -4.05
N TYR A 173 30.11 9.63 -2.88
CA TYR A 173 29.71 10.68 -1.96
C TYR A 173 30.71 10.74 -0.80
N GLN A 174 31.58 11.75 -0.81
CA GLN A 174 32.66 11.88 0.17
C GLN A 174 32.17 12.44 1.51
N ALA A 175 32.82 12.08 2.61
CA ALA A 175 32.50 12.61 3.95
C ALA A 175 32.68 14.14 4.07
N THR A 176 33.39 14.76 3.13
CA THR A 176 33.55 16.22 3.01
C THR A 176 32.30 16.92 2.42
N ARG A 177 31.36 16.19 1.82
CA ARG A 177 30.11 16.72 1.24
C ARG A 177 29.03 16.91 2.31
N VAL A 178 29.33 17.75 3.28
CA VAL A 178 28.45 18.04 4.43
C VAL A 178 27.23 18.88 4.02
N GLY A 179 27.43 19.79 3.06
CA GLY A 179 26.43 20.80 2.70
C GLY A 179 26.30 21.90 3.76
N ALA A 180 27.35 22.24 4.50
CA ALA A 180 27.27 23.26 5.56
C ALA A 180 26.77 24.61 5.02
N GLY A 181 25.71 25.15 5.61
CA GLY A 181 25.04 26.37 5.15
C GLY A 181 23.99 26.17 4.06
N VAL A 182 23.80 24.94 3.58
CA VAL A 182 22.84 24.60 2.54
C VAL A 182 21.76 23.71 3.14
N ALA A 183 20.51 24.14 3.11
CA ALA A 183 19.39 23.28 3.39
C ALA A 183 19.15 22.32 2.22
N TYR A 184 18.98 21.03 2.48
CA TYR A 184 18.79 20.03 1.43
C TYR A 184 17.86 18.89 1.86
N ALA A 185 17.19 18.31 0.88
CA ALA A 185 16.39 17.11 1.03
C ALA A 185 17.12 15.91 0.41
N ILE A 186 17.08 14.78 1.08
CA ILE A 186 17.44 13.47 0.53
C ILE A 186 16.14 12.74 0.26
N VAL A 187 15.87 12.43 -0.99
CA VAL A 187 14.68 11.66 -1.39
C VAL A 187 15.13 10.32 -1.94
N THR A 188 14.62 9.25 -1.36
CA THR A 188 14.84 7.87 -1.82
C THR A 188 13.52 7.33 -2.33
N SER A 189 13.52 6.82 -3.56
CA SER A 189 12.37 6.19 -4.20
C SER A 189 12.74 4.76 -4.63
N GLU A 190 11.83 3.82 -4.41
CA GLU A 190 11.92 2.48 -4.98
C GLU A 190 11.45 2.52 -6.44
N VAL A 191 12.17 1.85 -7.33
CA VAL A 191 11.77 1.71 -8.73
C VAL A 191 10.53 0.84 -8.80
N ASN A 192 9.38 1.49 -8.96
CA ASN A 192 8.08 0.84 -9.09
C ASN A 192 7.33 1.49 -10.26
N GLU A 193 7.20 0.76 -11.37
CA GLU A 193 6.55 1.24 -12.60
C GLU A 193 5.04 1.50 -12.44
N GLU A 194 4.40 0.93 -11.40
CA GLU A 194 3.00 1.22 -11.07
C GLU A 194 2.85 2.58 -10.37
N LEU A 195 3.82 2.95 -9.53
CA LEU A 195 3.80 4.20 -8.75
C LEU A 195 4.46 5.37 -9.50
N PHE A 196 5.45 5.08 -10.34
CA PHE A 196 6.30 6.07 -11.00
C PHE A 196 6.40 5.78 -12.50
N THR A 197 5.66 6.53 -13.33
CA THR A 197 5.74 6.47 -14.80
C THR A 197 6.97 7.21 -15.36
N GLY A 198 7.80 7.78 -14.48
CA GLY A 198 9.01 8.55 -14.74
C GLY A 198 9.66 8.95 -13.41
N PHE A 199 10.70 9.79 -13.43
CA PHE A 199 11.25 10.33 -12.18
C PHE A 199 10.19 11.16 -11.44
N PRO A 200 9.98 10.95 -10.14
CA PRO A 200 9.03 11.75 -9.39
C PRO A 200 9.44 13.22 -9.39
N THR A 201 8.45 14.11 -9.45
CA THR A 201 8.66 15.55 -9.33
C THR A 201 8.38 16.00 -7.91
N PHE A 202 9.23 16.86 -7.36
CA PHE A 202 9.17 17.31 -5.98
C PHE A 202 9.00 18.81 -5.90
N LYS A 203 8.12 19.27 -5.02
CA LYS A 203 8.03 20.66 -4.56
C LYS A 203 8.10 20.66 -3.04
N PHE A 204 8.91 21.54 -2.47
CA PHE A 204 9.11 21.68 -1.04
C PHE A 204 8.66 23.07 -0.62
N GLU A 205 7.70 23.16 0.30
CA GLU A 205 7.34 24.42 0.94
C GLU A 205 8.19 24.62 2.18
N ILE A 206 8.84 25.79 2.22
CA ILE A 206 9.95 26.09 3.10
C ILE A 206 9.65 27.39 3.84
N ALA A 207 9.84 27.35 5.16
CA ALA A 207 10.04 28.54 5.95
C ALA A 207 11.52 28.92 5.86
N GLY A 208 11.82 29.99 5.14
CA GLY A 208 13.14 30.39 4.70
C GLY A 208 14.12 30.82 5.80
N ALA A 209 15.09 31.65 5.42
CA ALA A 209 16.19 32.07 6.27
C ALA A 209 15.70 32.80 7.54
N LYS A 210 16.35 32.50 8.66
CA LYS A 210 16.15 33.23 9.93
C LYS A 210 16.79 34.60 9.82
N LEU A 211 16.00 35.65 10.01
CA LEU A 211 16.42 37.04 9.81
C LEU A 211 16.56 37.78 11.13
N TYR A 212 17.44 38.78 11.13
CA TYR A 212 17.55 39.72 12.24
C TYR A 212 16.43 40.75 12.15
N ASP A 213 15.60 40.79 13.19
CA ASP A 213 14.56 41.77 13.40
C ASP A 213 15.01 42.79 14.44
N VAL A 214 15.34 44.01 13.97
CA VAL A 214 15.78 45.12 14.81
C VAL A 214 14.72 45.54 15.85
N SER A 215 13.43 45.31 15.57
CA SER A 215 12.35 45.56 16.54
C SER A 215 12.37 44.60 17.73
N LYS A 216 13.11 43.49 17.62
CA LYS A 216 13.30 42.49 18.67
C LYS A 216 14.69 42.53 19.30
N ASP A 217 15.46 43.59 19.08
CA ASP A 217 16.78 43.77 19.70
C ASP A 217 16.77 44.92 20.70
N SER A 218 16.72 44.58 21.99
CA SER A 218 16.73 45.55 23.08
C SER A 218 18.01 46.38 23.22
N SER A 219 19.10 46.02 22.51
CA SER A 219 20.37 46.76 22.56
C SER A 219 20.43 47.95 21.60
N VAL A 220 19.47 48.05 20.67
CA VAL A 220 19.42 49.10 19.62
C VAL A 220 18.06 49.79 19.51
N GLY A 221 17.23 49.70 20.56
CA GLY A 221 15.94 50.39 20.65
C GLY A 221 14.69 49.52 20.44
N GLY A 222 14.86 48.25 20.09
CA GLY A 222 13.77 47.27 20.02
C GLY A 222 13.39 46.65 21.37
N SER A 223 12.61 45.58 21.34
CA SER A 223 12.20 44.80 22.51
C SER A 223 12.32 43.30 22.22
N GLY A 224 13.35 42.66 22.75
CA GLY A 224 13.53 41.22 22.62
C GLY A 224 14.98 40.72 22.76
N PRO A 225 15.17 39.40 22.59
CA PRO A 225 16.44 38.73 22.82
C PRO A 225 17.38 38.76 21.61
N GLN A 226 16.95 39.21 20.44
CA GLN A 226 17.76 39.12 19.23
C GLN A 226 18.99 40.01 19.30
N ARG A 227 20.10 39.59 18.70
CA ARG A 227 21.33 40.37 18.58
C ARG A 227 21.92 40.22 17.19
N TRP A 228 22.28 41.32 16.53
CA TRP A 228 22.89 41.27 15.19
C TRP A 228 24.15 40.38 15.15
N ALA A 229 25.01 40.48 16.16
CA ALA A 229 26.25 39.70 16.18
C ALA A 229 26.06 38.20 16.51
N VAL A 230 24.82 37.75 16.79
CA VAL A 230 24.54 36.38 17.23
C VAL A 230 23.42 35.77 16.37
N PRO A 231 23.76 35.21 15.19
CA PRO A 231 22.77 34.66 14.24
C PRO A 231 21.85 33.57 14.81
N SER A 232 22.28 32.84 15.84
CA SER A 232 21.43 31.84 16.51
C SER A 232 20.24 32.43 17.27
N THR A 233 20.22 33.76 17.48
CA THR A 233 19.08 34.47 18.10
C THR A 233 18.06 34.97 17.08
N TRP A 234 18.38 34.93 15.78
CA TRP A 234 17.53 35.42 14.70
C TRP A 234 16.34 34.49 14.46
N GLY A 235 15.30 35.01 13.83
CA GLY A 235 14.11 34.24 13.47
C GLY A 235 12.78 34.73 14.07
N GLY A 236 11.69 34.06 13.69
CA GLY A 236 10.33 34.29 14.20
C GLY A 236 9.45 34.98 13.15
N ASP A 237 8.38 35.67 13.57
CA ASP A 237 7.45 36.32 12.61
C ASP A 237 8.14 37.34 11.68
N GLY A 238 9.22 37.96 12.15
CA GLY A 238 10.03 38.91 11.37
C GLY A 238 10.57 38.35 10.06
N ASP A 239 10.76 37.02 9.96
CA ASP A 239 11.31 36.37 8.76
C ASP A 239 10.40 36.54 7.53
N HIS A 240 9.12 36.81 7.77
CA HIS A 240 8.09 36.98 6.75
C HIS A 240 7.78 38.45 6.45
N LEU A 241 8.33 39.40 7.23
CA LEU A 241 8.02 40.83 7.10
C LEU A 241 8.92 41.48 6.04
N PRO A 242 8.36 42.17 5.02
CA PRO A 242 9.16 42.77 3.95
C PRO A 242 10.17 43.79 4.47
N ALA A 243 9.83 44.59 5.48
CA ALA A 243 10.75 45.54 6.08
C ALA A 243 11.97 44.86 6.74
N VAL A 244 11.78 43.70 7.40
CA VAL A 244 12.88 42.93 7.98
C VAL A 244 13.72 42.28 6.89
N GLN A 245 13.07 41.74 5.84
CA GLN A 245 13.75 41.16 4.68
C GLN A 245 14.66 42.19 3.97
N ILE A 246 14.14 43.39 3.71
CA ILE A 246 14.90 44.49 3.11
C ILE A 246 16.01 44.97 4.05
N TYR A 247 15.75 45.08 5.36
CA TYR A 247 16.79 45.44 6.33
C TYR A 247 18.00 44.49 6.24
N ASN A 248 17.75 43.18 6.17
CA ASN A 248 18.83 42.18 6.07
C ASN A 248 19.51 42.21 4.69
N LEU A 249 18.77 42.44 3.60
CA LEU A 249 19.35 42.65 2.26
C LEU A 249 20.31 43.85 2.22
N LEU A 250 19.93 44.97 2.84
CA LEU A 250 20.76 46.17 2.94
C LEU A 250 21.98 45.97 3.84
N ARG A 251 21.88 45.09 4.85
CA ARG A 251 23.02 44.72 5.71
C ARG A 251 23.92 43.65 5.10
N GLY A 252 23.43 42.93 4.10
CA GLY A 252 24.12 41.83 3.43
C GLY A 252 23.97 40.49 4.16
N PHE A 253 23.68 39.45 3.40
CA PHE A 253 23.68 38.07 3.86
C PHE A 253 25.11 37.50 3.84
N THR A 254 25.50 36.91 4.96
CA THR A 254 26.80 36.23 5.10
C THR A 254 26.59 34.87 5.77
N TYR A 255 27.42 33.90 5.42
CA TYR A 255 27.47 32.60 6.09
C TYR A 255 28.93 32.18 6.32
N GLY A 256 29.28 31.78 7.54
CA GLY A 256 30.67 31.41 7.88
C GLY A 256 31.69 32.52 7.59
N ASN A 257 31.32 33.79 7.81
CA ASN A 257 32.08 35.01 7.47
C ASN A 257 32.30 35.26 5.96
N ALA A 258 31.74 34.44 5.07
CA ALA A 258 31.74 34.71 3.64
C ALA A 258 30.48 35.49 3.24
N TRP A 259 30.63 36.51 2.40
CA TRP A 259 29.49 37.22 1.81
C TRP A 259 28.79 36.35 0.77
N LEU A 260 27.45 36.35 0.79
CA LEU A 260 26.61 35.61 -0.13
C LEU A 260 25.83 36.53 -1.08
N TYR A 261 25.04 37.46 -0.53
CA TYR A 261 24.15 38.33 -1.30
C TYR A 261 23.81 39.63 -0.55
N GLY A 262 23.32 40.65 -1.24
CA GLY A 262 22.95 41.95 -0.64
C GLY A 262 24.09 42.97 -0.58
N LEU A 263 23.86 44.15 -0.02
CA LEU A 263 24.87 45.21 -0.02
C LEU A 263 26.09 44.83 0.82
N GLN A 264 27.26 45.32 0.41
CA GLN A 264 28.52 45.10 1.12
C GLN A 264 28.86 46.31 1.99
N SER A 265 29.29 46.06 3.23
CA SER A 265 29.85 47.08 4.13
C SER A 265 28.91 48.21 4.58
N LEU A 266 27.58 48.01 4.53
CA LEU A 266 26.64 48.97 5.11
C LEU A 266 26.64 48.87 6.65
N THR A 267 26.95 49.97 7.33
CA THR A 267 26.97 50.01 8.80
C THR A 267 25.56 50.26 9.37
N ALA A 268 25.31 49.77 10.59
CA ALA A 268 24.02 49.95 11.26
C ALA A 268 23.62 51.43 11.45
N ALA A 269 24.59 52.35 11.57
CA ALA A 269 24.32 53.78 11.70
C ALA A 269 23.63 54.39 10.47
N ARG A 270 23.76 53.75 9.29
CA ARG A 270 23.09 54.16 8.05
C ARG A 270 21.65 53.64 7.96
N LEU A 271 21.18 52.86 8.95
CA LEU A 271 19.81 52.33 9.07
C LEU A 271 19.24 52.76 10.43
N PRO A 272 18.62 53.95 10.54
CA PRO A 272 18.14 54.50 11.81
C PRO A 272 17.13 53.56 12.47
N ALA A 273 17.49 52.97 13.60
CA ALA A 273 16.73 51.87 14.19
C ALA A 273 15.28 52.25 14.49
N GLU A 274 15.03 53.45 15.03
CA GLU A 274 13.68 53.93 15.34
C GLU A 274 12.76 53.93 14.12
N ASP A 275 13.24 54.45 12.99
CA ASP A 275 12.49 54.52 11.73
C ASP A 275 12.16 53.12 11.20
N TRP A 276 13.15 52.22 11.18
CA TRP A 276 12.96 50.84 10.74
C TRP A 276 12.01 50.06 11.65
N ILE A 277 12.13 50.21 12.97
CA ILE A 277 11.25 49.57 13.96
C ILE A 277 9.80 49.99 13.74
N PHE A 278 9.56 51.29 13.49
CA PHE A 278 8.22 51.79 13.22
C PHE A 278 7.59 51.13 11.97
N GLN A 279 8.35 50.99 10.89
CA GLN A 279 7.86 50.40 9.64
C GLN A 279 7.71 48.87 9.72
N ILE A 280 8.57 48.20 10.49
CA ILE A 280 8.41 46.77 10.82
C ILE A 280 7.09 46.55 11.57
N ASN A 281 6.78 47.42 12.52
CA ASN A 281 5.51 47.34 13.26
C ASN A 281 4.29 47.63 12.37
N LYS A 282 4.41 48.49 11.34
CA LYS A 282 3.35 48.63 10.31
C LYS A 282 3.12 47.32 9.54
N CYS A 283 4.19 46.61 9.17
CA CYS A 283 4.07 45.30 8.50
C CYS A 283 3.40 44.25 9.40
N ARG A 284 3.76 44.27 10.69
CA ARG A 284 3.27 43.33 11.72
C ARG A 284 1.85 43.61 12.21
N ALA A 285 1.37 44.85 12.08
CA ALA A 285 0.07 45.26 12.58
C ALA A 285 -1.03 44.28 12.14
N ALA A 286 -2.01 44.04 13.02
CA ALA A 286 -3.11 43.13 12.73
C ALA A 286 -4.15 43.82 11.86
N ILE A 287 -4.60 43.14 10.81
CA ILE A 287 -5.67 43.57 9.90
C ILE A 287 -6.66 42.42 9.69
N ALA A 288 -7.91 42.74 9.33
CA ALA A 288 -8.92 41.72 9.04
C ALA A 288 -8.52 40.89 7.80
N GLY A 289 -8.46 39.56 7.96
CA GLY A 289 -8.22 38.58 6.90
C GLY A 289 -9.35 37.55 6.80
N ALA A 290 -9.27 36.64 5.84
CA ALA A 290 -10.36 35.71 5.49
C ALA A 290 -10.68 34.68 6.60
N VAL A 291 -9.68 34.30 7.40
CA VAL A 291 -9.81 33.29 8.47
C VAL A 291 -9.60 33.91 9.87
N GLY A 292 -9.58 35.25 9.96
CA GLY A 292 -9.31 36.00 11.18
C GLY A 292 -8.25 37.09 11.00
N PRO A 293 -7.84 37.76 12.09
CA PRO A 293 -6.80 38.79 12.03
C PRO A 293 -5.47 38.22 11.54
N GLU A 294 -4.82 38.93 10.62
CA GLU A 294 -3.52 38.56 10.04
C GLU A 294 -2.57 39.76 10.01
N ALA A 295 -1.27 39.54 9.82
CA ALA A 295 -0.31 40.64 9.66
C ALA A 295 -0.59 41.43 8.37
N THR A 296 -0.46 42.76 8.38
CA THR A 296 -0.76 43.65 7.24
C THR A 296 0.08 43.33 6.01
N TYR A 297 1.38 43.09 6.14
CA TYR A 297 2.24 42.80 5.00
C TYR A 297 3.17 41.62 5.28
N LEU A 298 3.01 40.55 4.51
CA LEU A 298 3.93 39.42 4.47
C LEU A 298 4.41 39.22 3.03
N THR A 299 5.68 38.86 2.90
CA THR A 299 6.30 38.56 1.60
C THR A 299 7.13 37.30 1.68
N SER A 300 7.23 36.63 0.53
CA SER A 300 8.01 35.42 0.33
C SER A 300 8.73 35.49 -1.01
N LEU A 301 10.00 35.13 -1.08
CA LEU A 301 10.73 35.17 -2.33
C LEU A 301 11.81 34.09 -2.35
N GLU A 302 11.95 33.42 -3.49
CA GLU A 302 13.18 32.68 -3.81
C GLU A 302 14.11 33.65 -4.54
N VAL A 303 15.25 33.94 -3.93
CA VAL A 303 16.23 34.89 -4.44
C VAL A 303 17.41 34.11 -5.02
N THR A 304 17.64 34.24 -6.32
CA THR A 304 18.85 33.73 -6.96
C THR A 304 19.98 34.76 -6.78
N VAL A 305 21.19 34.28 -6.49
CA VAL A 305 22.34 35.15 -6.15
C VAL A 305 22.83 35.99 -7.33
N ASP A 306 22.48 35.61 -8.56
CA ASP A 306 22.74 36.35 -9.80
C ASP A 306 21.73 37.46 -10.10
N THR A 307 20.61 37.53 -9.37
CA THR A 307 19.63 38.61 -9.51
C THR A 307 20.19 39.93 -8.96
N GLU A 308 19.93 41.05 -9.63
CA GLU A 308 20.28 42.37 -9.12
C GLU A 308 19.59 42.69 -7.78
N ILE A 309 20.34 43.24 -6.82
CA ILE A 309 19.84 43.51 -5.47
C ILE A 309 18.66 44.49 -5.50
N ASP A 310 18.69 45.50 -6.37
CA ASP A 310 17.57 46.44 -6.54
C ASP A 310 16.30 45.71 -7.00
N ALA A 311 16.38 44.81 -7.99
CA ALA A 311 15.23 44.04 -8.46
C ALA A 311 14.58 43.22 -7.33
N THR A 312 15.39 42.59 -6.48
CA THR A 312 14.92 41.88 -5.28
C THR A 312 14.22 42.83 -4.30
N ILE A 313 14.83 44.00 -4.03
CA ILE A 313 14.24 45.01 -3.13
C ILE A 313 12.92 45.56 -3.70
N GLN A 314 12.86 45.92 -4.98
CA GLN A 314 11.65 46.43 -5.64
C GLN A 314 10.52 45.42 -5.59
N SER A 315 10.82 44.12 -5.76
CA SER A 315 9.84 43.04 -5.64
C SER A 315 9.22 43.02 -4.23
N LEU A 316 10.06 43.08 -3.18
CA LEU A 316 9.59 43.12 -1.80
C LEU A 316 8.81 44.40 -1.47
N LEU A 317 9.26 45.56 -1.97
CA LEU A 317 8.56 46.84 -1.82
C LEU A 317 7.17 46.79 -2.48
N THR A 318 7.05 46.17 -3.65
CA THR A 318 5.75 45.97 -4.31
C THR A 318 4.77 45.21 -3.41
N GLY A 319 5.27 44.23 -2.64
CA GLY A 319 4.45 43.39 -1.76
C GLY A 319 3.92 44.10 -0.52
N CYS A 320 4.37 45.32 -0.27
CA CYS A 320 3.95 46.15 0.85
C CYS A 320 3.66 47.61 0.48
N GLN A 321 3.54 47.91 -0.82
CA GLN A 321 3.41 49.29 -1.34
C GLN A 321 4.47 50.23 -0.76
N GLY A 322 5.67 49.68 -0.62
CA GLY A 322 6.79 50.31 0.04
C GLY A 322 7.58 51.24 -0.87
N ARG A 323 8.33 52.14 -0.25
CA ARG A 323 9.35 52.99 -0.88
C ARG A 323 10.63 52.91 -0.06
N LEU A 324 11.76 52.71 -0.72
CA LEU A 324 13.08 52.82 -0.11
C LEU A 324 13.66 54.19 -0.48
N ILE A 325 14.03 54.96 0.53
CA ILE A 325 14.62 56.29 0.40
C ILE A 325 16.06 56.23 0.87
N GLU A 326 16.96 56.81 0.09
CA GLU A 326 18.35 57.07 0.46
C GLU A 326 18.54 58.58 0.51
N SER A 327 18.91 59.10 1.68
CA SER A 327 19.16 60.53 1.90
C SER A 327 20.42 60.70 2.74
N GLY A 328 21.40 61.45 2.23
CA GLY A 328 22.64 61.75 2.95
C GLY A 328 23.44 60.51 3.39
N GLY A 329 23.36 59.40 2.65
CA GLY A 329 23.97 58.13 3.01
C GLY A 329 23.11 57.23 3.88
N THR A 330 21.93 57.66 4.33
CA THR A 330 21.07 56.92 5.26
C THR A 330 19.87 56.34 4.52
N TYR A 331 19.53 55.07 4.79
CA TYR A 331 18.38 54.41 4.19
C TYR A 331 17.20 54.35 5.16
N LYS A 332 16.05 54.82 4.68
CA LYS A 332 14.75 54.77 5.37
C LYS A 332 13.74 54.07 4.48
N ILE A 333 12.77 53.39 5.08
CA ILE A 333 11.69 52.73 4.34
C ILE A 333 10.36 53.39 4.71
N ARG A 334 9.42 53.44 3.77
CA ARG A 334 8.03 53.85 4.02
C ARG A 334 7.14 52.75 3.47
N VAL A 335 6.29 52.16 4.31
CA VAL A 335 5.44 51.01 3.94
C VAL A 335 3.97 51.39 4.00
N GLY A 336 3.24 51.09 2.93
CA GLY A 336 1.80 51.26 2.84
C GLY A 336 1.33 52.70 3.07
N GLU A 337 0.36 52.84 3.97
CA GLU A 337 -0.33 54.10 4.29
C GLU A 337 0.66 55.25 4.60
N PRO A 338 0.40 56.47 4.07
CA PRO A 338 1.21 57.65 4.38
C PRO A 338 1.29 57.93 5.89
N GLY A 339 2.42 58.50 6.33
CA GLY A 339 2.59 58.94 7.71
C GLY A 339 1.78 60.20 8.04
N ALA A 340 1.78 60.57 9.32
CA ALA A 340 1.27 61.87 9.73
C ALA A 340 2.10 63.01 9.12
N SER A 341 1.46 64.16 8.91
CA SER A 341 2.16 65.34 8.42
C SER A 341 3.24 65.81 9.39
N VAL A 342 4.47 66.01 8.90
CA VAL A 342 5.62 66.51 9.68
C VAL A 342 5.85 68.01 9.48
N PHE A 343 5.32 68.60 8.42
CA PHE A 343 5.44 70.02 8.11
C PHE A 343 4.16 70.57 7.51
N GLN A 344 3.81 71.81 7.81
CA GLN A 344 2.58 72.44 7.31
C GLN A 344 2.91 73.80 6.71
N PHE A 345 2.33 74.09 5.54
CA PHE A 345 2.52 75.37 4.86
C PHE A 345 1.27 75.80 4.09
N SER A 346 1.29 77.04 3.63
CA SER A 346 0.19 77.71 2.95
C SER A 346 0.66 78.48 1.71
N ASP A 347 -0.28 79.07 0.98
CA ASP A 347 0.03 79.95 -0.16
C ASP A 347 0.97 81.12 0.22
N ALA A 348 1.01 81.53 1.49
CA ALA A 348 1.85 82.64 1.96
C ALA A 348 3.34 82.27 2.09
N ASP A 349 3.65 80.99 2.21
CA ASP A 349 5.01 80.48 2.44
C ASP A 349 5.73 80.17 1.13
N ILE A 350 5.01 80.17 -0.01
CA ILE A 350 5.56 79.85 -1.32
C ILE A 350 6.25 81.09 -1.91
N LEU A 351 7.50 80.94 -2.33
CA LEU A 351 8.27 82.03 -2.92
C LEU A 351 7.68 82.44 -4.28
N SER A 352 7.12 83.64 -4.34
CA SER A 352 6.50 84.19 -5.56
C SER A 352 7.50 84.54 -6.68
N THR A 353 8.78 84.65 -6.37
CA THR A 353 9.86 84.95 -7.32
C THR A 353 10.37 83.73 -8.07
N GLU A 354 9.99 82.52 -7.62
CA GLU A 354 10.45 81.25 -8.17
C GLU A 354 9.39 80.58 -9.05
N GLU A 355 9.82 79.71 -9.96
CA GLU A 355 8.92 78.93 -10.81
C GLU A 355 8.18 77.85 -10.03
N GLN A 356 6.94 77.58 -10.42
CA GLN A 356 6.08 76.57 -9.81
C GLN A 356 5.39 75.74 -10.89
N SER A 357 5.23 74.44 -10.63
CA SER A 357 4.54 73.51 -11.53
C SER A 357 3.34 72.91 -10.81
N PHE A 358 2.22 72.73 -11.52
CA PHE A 358 1.05 72.03 -10.99
C PHE A 358 0.39 71.20 -12.09
N THR A 359 0.33 69.88 -11.86
CA THR A 359 -0.44 68.94 -12.67
C THR A 359 -1.70 68.54 -11.89
N PRO A 360 -2.89 69.04 -12.25
CA PRO A 360 -4.13 68.78 -11.49
C PRO A 360 -4.83 67.47 -11.85
N PHE A 361 -4.65 66.94 -13.06
CA PHE A 361 -5.30 65.73 -13.57
C PHE A 361 -4.36 64.96 -14.51
N PHE A 362 -4.58 63.65 -14.60
CA PHE A 362 -3.89 62.79 -15.57
C PHE A 362 -4.55 62.87 -16.96
N GLY A 363 -3.77 62.60 -18.00
CA GLY A 363 -4.33 62.29 -19.30
C GLY A 363 -5.02 60.91 -19.29
N LEU A 364 -6.01 60.70 -20.16
CA LEU A 364 -6.76 59.43 -20.21
C LEU A 364 -5.89 58.19 -20.48
N SER A 365 -4.74 58.36 -21.15
CA SER A 365 -3.77 57.28 -21.39
C SER A 365 -2.94 56.90 -20.15
N GLU A 366 -3.03 57.68 -19.09
CA GLU A 366 -2.28 57.52 -17.84
C GLU A 366 -3.18 57.17 -16.66
N THR A 367 -4.51 57.28 -16.83
CA THR A 367 -5.51 56.85 -15.87
C THR A 367 -5.77 55.35 -15.94
N ILE A 368 -6.06 54.74 -14.80
CA ILE A 368 -6.55 53.37 -14.68
C ILE A 368 -7.84 53.37 -13.86
N ASN A 369 -8.71 52.40 -14.11
CA ASN A 369 -9.97 52.22 -13.38
C ASN A 369 -10.28 50.76 -13.05
N GLY A 370 -9.37 49.85 -13.42
CA GLY A 370 -9.38 48.48 -12.94
C GLY A 370 -7.97 47.93 -12.78
N VAL A 371 -7.84 46.94 -11.91
CA VAL A 371 -6.59 46.22 -11.68
C VAL A 371 -6.85 44.72 -11.63
N SER A 372 -5.93 43.96 -12.22
CA SER A 372 -5.82 42.51 -12.13
C SER A 372 -4.44 42.18 -11.55
N ALA A 373 -4.33 41.08 -10.82
CA ALA A 373 -3.04 40.61 -10.31
C ALA A 373 -2.89 39.10 -10.41
N THR A 374 -1.66 38.65 -10.65
CA THR A 374 -1.30 37.23 -10.56
C THR A 374 -0.41 36.98 -9.35
N TYR A 375 -0.63 35.86 -8.67
CA TYR A 375 0.09 35.51 -7.44
C TYR A 375 0.18 33.98 -7.29
N PRO A 376 1.14 33.45 -6.53
CA PRO A 376 1.22 32.02 -6.25
C PRO A 376 0.23 31.61 -5.16
N GLU A 377 -0.60 30.61 -5.43
CA GLU A 377 -1.68 30.16 -4.55
C GLU A 377 -1.32 28.86 -3.80
N PRO A 378 -1.07 28.90 -2.48
CA PRO A 378 -0.75 27.70 -1.69
C PRO A 378 -1.79 26.58 -1.80
N ASP A 379 -3.07 26.93 -1.84
CA ASP A 379 -4.18 25.97 -1.94
C ASP A 379 -4.25 25.28 -3.33
N GLU A 380 -3.52 25.80 -4.32
CA GLU A 380 -3.33 25.22 -5.65
C GLU A 380 -1.88 24.78 -5.89
N ALA A 381 -1.21 24.26 -4.84
CA ALA A 381 0.17 23.76 -4.90
C ALA A 381 1.16 24.81 -5.43
N TRP A 382 0.93 26.06 -5.01
CA TRP A 382 1.71 27.25 -5.33
C TRP A 382 1.78 27.57 -6.83
N ASN A 383 0.83 27.08 -7.62
CA ASN A 383 0.70 27.48 -9.02
C ASN A 383 0.28 28.96 -9.12
N THR A 384 0.71 29.64 -10.18
CA THR A 384 0.33 31.02 -10.44
C THR A 384 -1.16 31.10 -10.75
N LYS A 385 -1.88 31.89 -9.94
CA LYS A 385 -3.31 32.13 -10.05
C LYS A 385 -3.58 33.62 -10.27
N THR A 386 -4.70 33.93 -10.92
CA THR A 386 -5.17 35.32 -11.07
C THR A 386 -6.16 35.63 -9.96
N ALA A 387 -5.95 36.72 -9.23
CA ALA A 387 -6.90 37.23 -8.24
C ALA A 387 -8.17 37.76 -8.93
N PRO A 388 -9.33 37.77 -8.25
CA PRO A 388 -10.53 38.43 -8.77
C PRO A 388 -10.22 39.87 -9.21
N PRO A 389 -10.50 40.25 -10.46
CA PRO A 389 -10.18 41.58 -10.95
C PRO A 389 -11.05 42.63 -10.26
N LEU A 390 -10.43 43.74 -9.87
CA LEU A 390 -11.10 44.86 -9.24
C LEU A 390 -11.44 45.91 -10.30
N PHE A 391 -12.70 46.31 -10.37
CA PHE A 391 -13.19 47.39 -11.24
C PHE A 391 -13.92 48.42 -10.40
N ASN A 392 -13.71 49.71 -10.68
CA ASN A 392 -14.46 50.79 -10.05
C ASN A 392 -15.39 51.44 -11.10
N ALA A 393 -16.69 51.27 -10.91
CA ALA A 393 -17.70 51.77 -11.85
C ALA A 393 -17.75 53.30 -11.92
N ASP A 394 -17.49 54.00 -10.80
CA ASP A 394 -17.47 55.46 -10.76
C ASP A 394 -16.28 56.00 -11.58
N TYR A 395 -15.11 55.37 -11.45
CA TYR A 395 -13.94 55.71 -12.28
C TYR A 395 -14.17 55.39 -13.76
N GLU A 396 -14.85 54.28 -14.09
CA GLU A 396 -15.22 54.00 -15.49
C GLU A 396 -16.13 55.11 -16.05
N VAL A 397 -17.09 55.63 -15.28
CA VAL A 397 -17.96 56.74 -15.69
C VAL A 397 -17.16 58.04 -15.89
N GLU A 398 -16.25 58.38 -14.97
CA GLU A 398 -15.35 59.54 -15.10
C GLU A 398 -14.48 59.45 -16.36
N ASP A 399 -14.03 58.25 -16.70
CA ASP A 399 -13.15 57.98 -17.85
C ASP A 399 -13.93 57.74 -19.17
N GLY A 400 -15.22 58.11 -19.21
CA GLY A 400 -16.06 58.06 -20.40
C GLY A 400 -16.61 56.67 -20.74
N ALA A 401 -16.97 55.90 -19.70
CA ALA A 401 -17.47 54.52 -19.76
C ALA A 401 -16.50 53.53 -20.43
N ARG A 402 -15.19 53.73 -20.22
CA ARG A 402 -14.12 52.88 -20.77
C ARG A 402 -13.44 52.08 -19.67
N ARG A 403 -13.10 50.83 -19.98
CA ARG A 403 -12.33 49.98 -19.08
C ARG A 403 -10.83 50.12 -19.34
N LEU A 404 -10.11 50.62 -18.35
CA LEU A 404 -8.68 50.86 -18.35
C LEU A 404 -8.04 49.95 -17.28
N LEU A 405 -7.86 48.69 -17.67
CA LEU A 405 -7.34 47.62 -16.80
C LEU A 405 -5.81 47.58 -16.85
N THR A 406 -5.17 47.54 -15.69
CA THR A 406 -3.74 47.21 -15.55
C THR A 406 -3.55 45.83 -14.92
N ASN A 407 -2.46 45.14 -15.24
CA ASN A 407 -2.10 43.86 -14.64
C ASN A 407 -0.79 43.97 -13.85
N VAL A 408 -0.77 43.42 -12.63
CA VAL A 408 0.38 43.45 -11.72
C VAL A 408 0.79 42.04 -11.33
N THR A 409 2.07 41.71 -11.47
CA THR A 409 2.61 40.43 -10.99
C THR A 409 3.00 40.57 -9.52
N MET A 410 2.42 39.75 -8.65
CA MET A 410 2.66 39.74 -7.20
C MET A 410 3.26 38.41 -6.76
N ASP A 411 4.37 38.00 -7.38
CA ASP A 411 5.02 36.71 -7.10
C ASP A 411 5.49 36.58 -5.66
N MET A 412 5.74 37.70 -4.99
CA MET A 412 6.18 37.78 -3.60
C MET A 412 5.06 37.63 -2.56
N VAL A 413 3.78 37.71 -2.94
CA VAL A 413 2.64 37.65 -2.02
C VAL A 413 1.83 36.40 -2.31
N TYR A 414 1.67 35.51 -1.33
CA TYR A 414 0.91 34.26 -1.50
C TYR A 414 -0.51 34.31 -0.90
N ARG A 415 -0.87 35.38 -0.19
CA ARG A 415 -2.18 35.52 0.46
C ARG A 415 -3.14 36.31 -0.41
N SER A 416 -4.24 35.69 -0.83
CA SER A 416 -5.25 36.30 -1.69
C SER A 416 -5.88 37.58 -1.09
N THR A 417 -6.04 37.64 0.23
CA THR A 417 -6.52 38.82 0.96
C THR A 417 -5.56 40.01 0.83
N GLN A 418 -4.26 39.77 1.02
CA GLN A 418 -3.23 40.82 0.87
C GLN A 418 -3.13 41.29 -0.59
N VAL A 419 -3.22 40.38 -1.56
CA VAL A 419 -3.23 40.73 -2.99
C VAL A 419 -4.38 41.69 -3.30
N GLN A 420 -5.61 41.35 -2.90
CA GLN A 420 -6.78 42.21 -3.14
C GLN A 420 -6.71 43.54 -2.37
N ARG A 421 -6.15 43.56 -1.15
CA ARG A 421 -5.90 44.79 -0.40
C ARG A 421 -4.94 45.71 -1.14
N ILE A 422 -3.81 45.17 -1.61
CA ILE A 422 -2.85 45.94 -2.41
C ILE A 422 -3.51 46.44 -3.69
N MET A 423 -4.31 45.62 -4.38
CA MET A 423 -5.06 46.03 -5.57
C MET A 423 -6.00 47.21 -5.30
N LYS A 424 -6.73 47.21 -4.18
CA LYS A 424 -7.64 48.29 -3.80
C LYS A 424 -6.89 49.60 -3.57
N SER A 425 -5.92 49.60 -2.66
CA SER A 425 -5.16 50.82 -2.33
C SER A 425 -4.32 51.30 -3.51
N ALA A 426 -3.80 50.39 -4.33
CA ALA A 426 -3.11 50.71 -5.57
C ALA A 426 -3.98 51.48 -6.56
N LEU A 427 -5.23 51.01 -6.75
CA LEU A 427 -6.17 51.63 -7.67
C LEU A 427 -6.58 53.02 -7.17
N ALA A 428 -6.80 53.17 -5.87
CA ALA A 428 -7.11 54.46 -5.25
C ALA A 428 -5.93 55.45 -5.33
N GLU A 429 -4.73 55.03 -4.96
CA GLU A 429 -3.52 55.87 -5.05
C GLU A 429 -3.23 56.27 -6.51
N ALA A 430 -3.47 55.38 -7.47
CA ALA A 430 -3.29 55.67 -8.89
C ALA A 430 -4.27 56.73 -9.43
N ARG A 431 -5.34 57.08 -8.70
CA ARG A 431 -6.25 58.18 -9.04
C ARG A 431 -5.83 59.52 -8.41
N ARG A 432 -4.83 59.54 -7.53
CA ARG A 432 -4.29 60.77 -6.93
C ARG A 432 -3.41 61.53 -7.95
N ALA A 433 -4.07 62.33 -8.78
CA ALA A 433 -3.44 62.98 -9.94
C ALA A 433 -2.67 64.27 -9.64
N ARG A 434 -2.89 64.87 -8.47
CA ARG A 434 -2.35 66.19 -8.15
C ARG A 434 -0.85 66.08 -7.83
N ARG A 435 -0.01 66.71 -8.65
CA ARG A 435 1.43 66.85 -8.43
C ARG A 435 1.87 68.30 -8.48
N LEU A 436 2.66 68.73 -7.51
CA LEU A 436 3.09 70.12 -7.38
C LEU A 436 4.59 70.22 -7.18
N THR A 437 5.22 71.17 -7.86
CA THR A 437 6.60 71.55 -7.60
C THR A 437 6.64 72.98 -7.10
N PHE A 438 7.19 73.17 -5.90
CA PHE A 438 7.30 74.49 -5.25
C PHE A 438 8.71 74.74 -4.76
N VAL A 439 9.04 76.02 -4.60
CA VAL A 439 10.21 76.44 -3.82
C VAL A 439 9.73 77.07 -2.51
N LEU A 440 10.21 76.50 -1.41
CA LEU A 440 9.92 76.94 -0.04
C LEU A 440 11.18 77.55 0.60
N PRO A 441 11.01 78.43 1.61
CA PRO A 441 12.12 79.03 2.34
C PRO A 441 12.94 78.00 3.14
N PRO A 442 14.11 78.37 3.69
CA PRO A 442 15.03 77.45 4.38
C PRO A 442 14.44 76.70 5.57
N GLU A 443 13.30 77.13 6.10
CA GLU A 443 12.54 76.42 7.14
C GLU A 443 12.07 75.03 6.69
N ALA A 444 11.91 74.83 5.38
CA ALA A 444 11.53 73.54 4.79
C ALA A 444 12.69 72.55 4.67
N TRP A 445 13.93 72.93 5.01
CA TRP A 445 15.12 72.07 4.88
C TRP A 445 15.10 70.83 5.79
N VAL A 446 14.20 70.80 6.78
CA VAL A 446 13.92 69.62 7.62
C VAL A 446 13.27 68.48 6.82
N LEU A 447 12.67 68.76 5.66
CA LEU A 447 11.94 67.78 4.87
C LEU A 447 12.86 66.86 4.09
N GLU A 448 12.55 65.57 4.14
CA GLU A 448 13.20 64.53 3.35
C GLU A 448 12.20 63.86 2.39
N PRO A 449 12.67 63.24 1.29
CA PRO A 449 11.82 62.39 0.47
C PRO A 449 11.12 61.30 1.31
N GLY A 450 9.84 61.09 1.07
CA GLY A 450 8.97 60.17 1.81
C GLY A 450 8.23 60.80 3.00
N ASP A 451 8.56 62.04 3.38
CA ASP A 451 7.80 62.77 4.38
C ASP A 451 6.43 63.20 3.84
N VAL A 452 5.48 63.37 4.76
CA VAL A 452 4.14 63.86 4.44
C VAL A 452 4.00 65.28 4.98
N VAL A 453 3.40 66.15 4.18
CA VAL A 453 3.20 67.57 4.49
C VAL A 453 1.73 67.95 4.30
N THR A 454 1.27 68.91 5.09
CA THR A 454 -0.05 69.50 4.96
C THR A 454 0.05 70.81 4.20
N PHE A 455 -0.68 70.93 3.09
CA PHE A 455 -0.77 72.14 2.30
C PHE A 455 -2.19 72.72 2.35
N THR A 456 -2.30 73.97 2.79
CA THR A 456 -3.54 74.75 2.74
C THR A 456 -3.43 75.85 1.68
N SER A 457 -4.23 75.76 0.63
CA SER A 457 -4.18 76.65 -0.52
C SER A 457 -5.56 77.17 -0.86
N ASN A 458 -5.79 78.46 -0.68
CA ASN A 458 -6.99 79.12 -1.18
C ASN A 458 -6.95 79.17 -2.72
N ARG A 459 -5.76 79.31 -3.30
CA ARG A 459 -5.57 79.34 -4.76
C ARG A 459 -6.01 78.04 -5.44
N ASN A 460 -5.68 76.90 -4.85
CA ASN A 460 -5.97 75.57 -5.41
C ASN A 460 -7.19 74.89 -4.77
N GLY A 461 -7.85 75.53 -3.80
CA GLY A 461 -9.00 74.97 -3.07
C GLY A 461 -8.64 73.83 -2.12
N PHE A 462 -7.41 73.80 -1.61
CA PHE A 462 -6.93 72.79 -0.66
C PHE A 462 -7.16 73.25 0.79
N GLY A 463 -7.93 72.48 1.56
CA GLY A 463 -8.06 72.66 3.01
C GLY A 463 -7.30 71.57 3.76
N ALA A 464 -6.15 71.91 4.36
CA ALA A 464 -5.30 70.97 5.09
C ALA A 464 -5.05 69.64 4.33
N LYS A 465 -4.77 69.73 3.02
CA LYS A 465 -4.63 68.57 2.16
C LYS A 465 -3.24 67.96 2.30
N LEU A 466 -3.14 66.63 2.30
CA LEU A 466 -1.89 65.91 2.46
C LEU A 466 -1.17 65.68 1.13
N PHE A 467 0.15 65.86 1.16
CA PHE A 467 1.05 65.57 0.06
C PHE A 467 2.27 64.83 0.58
N ARG A 468 2.77 63.86 -0.18
CA ARG A 468 4.06 63.21 0.07
C ARG A 468 5.14 63.95 -0.70
N VAL A 469 6.28 64.18 -0.05
CA VAL A 469 7.49 64.69 -0.68
C VAL A 469 8.14 63.55 -1.47
N ASP A 470 8.19 63.66 -2.79
CA ASP A 470 8.83 62.67 -3.67
C ASP A 470 10.27 63.06 -4.02
N GLY A 471 10.57 64.36 -4.01
CA GLY A 471 11.90 64.89 -4.30
C GLY A 471 12.20 66.17 -3.53
N VAL A 472 13.47 66.36 -3.17
CA VAL A 472 13.99 67.54 -2.48
C VAL A 472 15.27 67.98 -3.19
N ALA A 473 15.40 69.27 -3.46
CA ALA A 473 16.64 69.86 -3.96
C ALA A 473 16.97 71.18 -3.25
N ASP A 474 18.16 71.22 -2.66
CA ASP A 474 18.67 72.38 -1.93
C ASP A 474 19.31 73.39 -2.91
N HIS A 475 18.98 74.67 -2.73
CA HIS A 475 19.57 75.77 -3.47
C HIS A 475 20.76 76.38 -2.73
N ALA A 476 21.62 77.09 -3.47
CA ALA A 476 22.80 77.75 -2.89
C ALA A 476 22.45 78.86 -1.88
N ASN A 477 21.23 79.41 -1.94
CA ASN A 477 20.69 80.39 -1.00
C ASN A 477 19.93 79.75 0.18
N LEU A 478 19.96 78.42 0.30
CA LEU A 478 19.26 77.59 1.29
C LEU A 478 17.74 77.45 1.08
N ASP A 479 17.18 77.96 -0.01
CA ASP A 479 15.80 77.63 -0.39
C ASP A 479 15.71 76.18 -0.85
N VAL A 480 14.52 75.59 -0.74
CA VAL A 480 14.31 74.17 -0.97
C VAL A 480 13.23 73.98 -2.03
N THR A 481 13.59 73.32 -3.15
CA THR A 481 12.60 72.85 -4.12
C THR A 481 12.03 71.51 -3.68
N LEU A 482 10.72 71.42 -3.61
CA LEU A 482 9.98 70.20 -3.28
C LEU A 482 9.17 69.73 -4.47
N ASP A 483 9.22 68.44 -4.75
CA ASP A 483 8.26 67.74 -5.61
C ASP A 483 7.27 66.96 -4.74
N LEU A 484 5.99 67.21 -4.93
CA LEU A 484 4.90 66.79 -4.05
C LEU A 484 3.84 66.01 -4.83
N THR A 485 3.47 64.84 -4.34
CA THR A 485 2.34 64.04 -4.87
C THR A 485 1.24 63.93 -3.83
N GLU A 486 -0.02 64.12 -4.25
CA GLU A 486 -1.17 63.95 -3.36
C GLU A 486 -1.20 62.53 -2.77
N VAL A 487 -1.51 62.46 -1.48
CA VAL A 487 -1.75 61.20 -0.78
C VAL A 487 -2.95 61.33 0.14
N ASP A 488 -3.60 60.21 0.41
CA ASP A 488 -4.73 60.13 1.33
C ASP A 488 -4.66 58.84 2.13
N PRO A 489 -4.59 58.90 3.47
CA PRO A 489 -4.59 57.72 4.33
C PRO A 489 -5.77 56.77 4.06
N THR A 490 -6.95 57.32 3.70
CA THR A 490 -8.19 56.54 3.49
C THR A 490 -8.13 55.64 2.26
N ASP A 491 -7.16 55.85 1.35
CA ASP A 491 -6.92 54.95 0.21
C ASP A 491 -6.56 53.52 0.66
N TYR A 492 -6.10 53.37 1.92
CA TYR A 492 -5.68 52.10 2.52
C TYR A 492 -6.76 51.45 3.40
N ASP A 493 -7.94 52.08 3.53
CA ASP A 493 -9.05 51.54 4.31
C ASP A 493 -9.51 50.20 3.73
N TRP A 494 -9.58 49.18 4.58
CA TRP A 494 -9.88 47.81 4.18
C TRP A 494 -11.04 47.26 5.02
N ASP A 495 -12.08 46.82 4.33
CA ASP A 495 -13.22 46.13 4.91
C ASP A 495 -13.36 44.73 4.27
N ILE A 496 -13.09 43.70 5.06
CA ILE A 496 -13.11 42.32 4.60
C ILE A 496 -14.49 41.89 4.07
N ASP A 497 -15.59 42.44 4.59
CA ASP A 497 -16.94 42.01 4.22
C ASP A 497 -17.38 42.59 2.86
N ASN A 498 -16.81 43.72 2.45
CA ASN A 498 -17.20 44.45 1.24
C ASN A 498 -16.13 44.43 0.14
N ASP A 499 -14.84 44.38 0.50
CA ASP A 499 -13.73 44.52 -0.45
C ASP A 499 -13.11 43.18 -0.87
N TYR A 500 -13.39 42.07 -0.16
CA TYR A 500 -12.79 40.77 -0.44
C TYR A 500 -13.75 39.83 -1.19
N THR A 501 -13.25 39.29 -2.30
CA THR A 501 -13.92 38.20 -3.03
C THR A 501 -13.09 36.92 -2.89
N PRO A 502 -13.61 35.84 -2.28
CA PRO A 502 -12.89 34.57 -2.19
C PRO A 502 -12.52 34.01 -3.58
N PRO A 503 -11.26 33.63 -3.83
CA PRO A 503 -10.87 32.96 -5.06
C PRO A 503 -11.54 31.57 -5.18
N ALA A 504 -11.86 31.15 -6.40
CA ALA A 504 -12.32 29.80 -6.67
C ALA A 504 -11.12 28.86 -6.84
N PHE A 505 -11.06 27.77 -6.07
CA PHE A 505 -9.97 26.80 -6.13
C PHE A 505 -10.29 25.64 -7.09
N SER A 506 -9.30 25.25 -7.88
CA SER A 506 -9.32 24.05 -8.69
C SER A 506 -8.87 22.86 -7.84
N PRO A 507 -9.54 21.70 -7.91
CA PRO A 507 -9.07 20.50 -7.23
C PRO A 507 -7.64 20.17 -7.64
N LEU A 508 -6.77 19.92 -6.66
CA LEU A 508 -5.42 19.44 -6.87
C LEU A 508 -5.41 17.92 -7.02
N GLY A 509 -4.52 17.44 -7.89
CA GLY A 509 -4.23 16.03 -8.10
C GLY A 509 -4.71 15.50 -9.45
N PRO A 510 -4.04 14.47 -10.00
CA PRO A 510 -4.57 13.72 -11.13
C PRO A 510 -5.98 13.20 -10.78
N VAL A 511 -6.91 13.31 -11.74
CA VAL A 511 -8.12 12.48 -11.71
C VAL A 511 -7.64 11.05 -11.88
N ARG A 512 -7.35 10.37 -10.77
CA ARG A 512 -7.08 8.94 -10.80
C ARG A 512 -8.41 8.31 -11.24
N PRO A 513 -8.48 7.71 -12.45
CA PRO A 513 -9.70 7.06 -12.85
C PRO A 513 -10.05 6.04 -11.76
N PRO A 514 -11.33 5.96 -11.35
CA PRO A 514 -11.73 4.97 -10.37
C PRO A 514 -11.24 3.60 -10.87
N ALA A 515 -10.79 2.77 -9.93
CA ALA A 515 -10.27 1.46 -10.27
C ALA A 515 -11.34 0.73 -11.09
N GLN A 516 -10.93 0.22 -12.25
CA GLN A 516 -11.90 -0.33 -13.20
C GLN A 516 -12.48 -1.62 -12.60
N PRO A 517 -13.80 -1.72 -12.40
CA PRO A 517 -14.40 -2.95 -11.94
C PRO A 517 -14.32 -4.01 -13.04
N MET A 518 -14.34 -5.28 -12.64
CA MET A 518 -14.45 -6.37 -13.58
C MET A 518 -15.85 -6.37 -14.22
N TYR A 519 -15.93 -6.01 -15.50
CA TYR A 519 -17.18 -6.02 -16.26
C TYR A 519 -17.45 -7.37 -16.90
N GLY A 520 -18.72 -7.77 -16.92
CA GLY A 520 -19.17 -8.99 -17.61
C GLY A 520 -18.62 -10.28 -17.02
N TRP A 521 -18.16 -10.28 -15.76
CA TRP A 521 -17.71 -11.50 -15.08
C TRP A 521 -18.86 -12.49 -14.96
N GLN A 522 -18.67 -13.68 -15.51
CA GLN A 522 -19.61 -14.78 -15.38
C GLN A 522 -18.85 -16.05 -15.05
N VAL A 523 -19.50 -16.91 -14.26
CA VAL A 523 -18.96 -18.19 -13.80
C VAL A 523 -20.03 -19.24 -14.06
N GLU A 524 -19.70 -20.23 -14.87
CA GLU A 524 -20.59 -21.30 -15.30
C GLU A 524 -19.98 -22.66 -14.97
N PRO A 525 -20.79 -23.66 -14.59
CA PRO A 525 -20.30 -25.03 -14.47
C PRO A 525 -19.93 -25.58 -15.86
N ALA A 526 -18.82 -26.30 -15.94
CA ALA A 526 -18.34 -26.89 -17.19
C ALA A 526 -17.78 -28.31 -16.97
N VAL A 527 -17.60 -29.02 -18.07
CA VAL A 527 -17.11 -30.40 -18.10
C VAL A 527 -16.00 -30.49 -19.13
N LEU A 528 -14.87 -31.09 -18.76
CA LEU A 528 -13.87 -31.55 -19.72
C LEU A 528 -14.28 -32.93 -20.23
N TYR A 529 -14.28 -33.11 -21.54
CA TYR A 529 -14.64 -34.36 -22.20
C TYR A 529 -13.37 -35.10 -22.65
N ASP A 530 -13.41 -36.43 -22.66
CA ASP A 530 -12.38 -37.25 -23.30
C ASP A 530 -12.52 -37.28 -24.84
N ALA A 531 -11.63 -38.00 -25.52
CA ALA A 531 -11.62 -38.11 -26.98
C ALA A 531 -12.89 -38.77 -27.56
N ASP A 532 -13.65 -39.51 -26.75
CA ASP A 532 -14.89 -40.18 -27.12
C ASP A 532 -16.14 -39.35 -26.75
N GLY A 533 -15.95 -38.13 -26.21
CA GLY A 533 -17.04 -37.23 -25.82
C GLY A 533 -17.67 -37.57 -24.47
N VAL A 534 -17.01 -38.36 -23.62
CA VAL A 534 -17.48 -38.72 -22.29
C VAL A 534 -17.01 -37.67 -21.26
N PRO A 535 -17.88 -37.20 -20.34
CA PRO A 535 -17.49 -36.37 -19.20
C PRO A 535 -16.33 -36.97 -18.40
N TRP A 536 -15.17 -36.33 -18.43
CA TRP A 536 -13.96 -36.81 -17.78
C TRP A 536 -13.71 -36.12 -16.45
N ARG A 537 -13.80 -34.78 -16.39
CA ARG A 537 -13.56 -33.99 -15.18
C ARG A 537 -14.52 -32.81 -15.05
N PRO A 538 -15.00 -32.51 -13.83
CA PRO A 538 -15.75 -31.30 -13.59
C PRO A 538 -14.79 -30.09 -13.64
N THR A 539 -15.27 -28.99 -14.20
CA THR A 539 -14.53 -27.75 -14.21
C THR A 539 -15.46 -26.54 -14.20
N ILE A 540 -14.89 -25.35 -14.26
CA ILE A 540 -15.56 -24.07 -14.25
C ILE A 540 -15.16 -23.33 -15.52
N LYS A 541 -16.17 -22.81 -16.23
CA LYS A 541 -16.00 -21.90 -17.35
C LYS A 541 -16.24 -20.48 -16.85
N ILE A 542 -15.35 -19.58 -17.23
CA ILE A 542 -15.42 -18.17 -16.89
C ILE A 542 -15.49 -17.33 -18.16
N SER A 543 -16.05 -16.13 -18.06
CA SER A 543 -16.01 -15.13 -19.12
C SER A 543 -15.97 -13.72 -18.55
N ALA A 544 -15.51 -12.79 -19.36
CA ALA A 544 -15.48 -11.36 -19.06
C ALA A 544 -16.02 -10.56 -20.26
N ASP A 545 -16.38 -9.31 -20.05
CA ASP A 545 -16.84 -8.43 -21.13
C ASP A 545 -15.77 -8.32 -22.25
N PRO A 546 -16.12 -8.45 -23.54
CA PRO A 546 -15.17 -8.48 -24.66
C PRO A 546 -14.74 -7.09 -25.17
N THR A 547 -15.35 -6.01 -24.68
CA THR A 547 -15.14 -4.65 -25.19
C THR A 547 -14.05 -3.88 -24.42
N GLN A 548 -13.42 -4.52 -23.44
CA GLN A 548 -12.42 -3.88 -22.59
C GLN A 548 -11.12 -3.69 -23.36
N LYS A 549 -10.68 -2.42 -23.46
CA LYS A 549 -9.40 -2.05 -24.05
C LYS A 549 -8.33 -2.02 -22.97
N ASP A 550 -7.08 -2.25 -23.38
CA ASP A 550 -5.92 -2.24 -22.48
C ASP A 550 -6.03 -3.31 -21.37
N VAL A 551 -6.30 -4.56 -21.78
CA VAL A 551 -6.27 -5.75 -20.90
C VAL A 551 -5.40 -6.80 -21.58
N ARG A 552 -4.38 -7.28 -20.87
CA ARG A 552 -3.45 -8.33 -21.31
C ARG A 552 -3.96 -9.71 -20.88
N ASN A 553 -4.23 -9.85 -19.58
CA ASN A 553 -4.65 -11.11 -18.97
C ASN A 553 -5.83 -10.88 -18.00
N VAL A 554 -6.47 -11.96 -17.58
CA VAL A 554 -7.42 -12.01 -16.48
C VAL A 554 -6.82 -12.86 -15.35
N TRP A 555 -6.69 -12.26 -14.18
CA TRP A 555 -6.36 -12.97 -12.95
C TRP A 555 -7.60 -13.63 -12.39
N VAL A 556 -7.56 -14.95 -12.20
CA VAL A 556 -8.68 -15.75 -11.73
C VAL A 556 -8.32 -16.43 -10.42
N GLN A 557 -9.23 -16.37 -9.45
CA GLN A 557 -9.16 -17.13 -8.21
C GLN A 557 -10.43 -17.95 -8.01
N VAL A 558 -10.27 -19.18 -7.52
CA VAL A 558 -11.37 -20.07 -7.14
C VAL A 558 -11.13 -20.60 -5.74
N ARG A 559 -12.15 -20.53 -4.89
CA ARG A 559 -12.13 -21.06 -3.52
C ARG A 559 -13.30 -21.98 -3.23
N LEU A 560 -13.15 -22.85 -2.23
CA LEU A 560 -14.25 -23.69 -1.75
C LEU A 560 -15.28 -22.81 -1.00
N ALA A 561 -16.56 -22.95 -1.30
CA ALA A 561 -17.60 -22.11 -0.68
C ALA A 561 -17.77 -22.38 0.84
N LEU A 562 -17.42 -23.59 1.31
CA LEU A 562 -17.62 -24.00 2.69
C LEU A 562 -16.61 -23.41 3.68
N ASP A 563 -15.32 -23.39 3.32
CA ASP A 563 -14.22 -23.01 4.22
C ASP A 563 -13.35 -21.87 3.69
N GLY A 564 -13.59 -21.40 2.46
CA GLY A 564 -12.86 -20.31 1.82
C GLY A 564 -11.44 -20.67 1.35
N SER A 565 -11.04 -21.94 1.37
CA SER A 565 -9.72 -22.38 0.92
C SER A 565 -9.52 -22.16 -0.59
N LEU A 566 -8.40 -21.54 -0.98
CA LEU A 566 -8.05 -21.29 -2.39
C LEU A 566 -7.64 -22.61 -3.07
N HIS A 567 -8.33 -22.94 -4.16
CA HIS A 567 -8.12 -24.14 -4.97
C HIS A 567 -7.45 -23.83 -6.32
N PHE A 568 -7.63 -22.63 -6.83
CA PHE A 568 -7.02 -22.16 -8.06
C PHE A 568 -6.68 -20.67 -7.93
N ASP A 569 -5.49 -20.29 -8.36
CA ASP A 569 -5.02 -18.91 -8.37
C ASP A 569 -4.04 -18.75 -9.55
N SER A 570 -4.43 -17.99 -10.57
CA SER A 570 -3.58 -17.78 -11.75
C SER A 570 -3.88 -16.48 -12.49
N ASP A 571 -2.82 -15.79 -12.90
CA ASP A 571 -2.81 -14.59 -13.74
C ASP A 571 -2.57 -14.89 -15.24
N SER A 572 -2.49 -16.16 -15.62
CA SER A 572 -2.05 -16.60 -16.95
C SER A 572 -3.13 -16.60 -18.04
N THR A 573 -4.38 -16.26 -17.70
CA THR A 573 -5.51 -16.30 -18.63
C THR A 573 -5.43 -15.15 -19.62
N VAL A 574 -4.98 -15.40 -20.86
CA VAL A 574 -4.84 -14.34 -21.88
C VAL A 574 -6.21 -13.78 -22.26
N TYR A 575 -6.35 -12.46 -22.22
CA TYR A 575 -7.58 -11.76 -22.60
C TYR A 575 -7.68 -11.66 -24.13
N ALA A 576 -8.27 -12.67 -24.76
CA ALA A 576 -8.44 -12.78 -26.20
C ALA A 576 -9.77 -13.49 -26.55
N ASP A 577 -10.22 -13.37 -27.80
CA ASP A 577 -11.38 -14.08 -28.33
C ASP A 577 -11.26 -15.60 -28.06
N PRO A 578 -12.28 -16.26 -27.49
CA PRO A 578 -13.69 -15.82 -27.37
C PRO A 578 -14.06 -15.07 -26.07
N TYR A 579 -13.08 -14.55 -25.31
CA TYR A 579 -13.27 -13.91 -24.00
C TYR A 579 -13.95 -14.81 -22.95
N SER A 580 -13.79 -16.11 -23.15
CA SER A 580 -14.30 -17.17 -22.29
C SER A 580 -13.29 -18.29 -22.22
N TRP A 581 -13.07 -18.80 -21.01
CA TRP A 581 -12.00 -19.75 -20.72
C TRP A 581 -12.52 -20.87 -19.83
N VAL A 582 -12.13 -22.10 -20.15
CA VAL A 582 -12.38 -23.27 -19.32
C VAL A 582 -11.15 -23.48 -18.44
N ILE A 583 -11.31 -23.39 -17.13
CA ILE A 583 -10.20 -23.51 -16.19
C ILE A 583 -9.69 -24.96 -16.21
N ASN A 584 -8.37 -25.16 -16.16
CA ASN A 584 -7.80 -26.50 -16.03
C ASN A 584 -7.18 -26.65 -14.64
N ALA A 585 -7.97 -27.20 -13.71
CA ALA A 585 -7.55 -27.49 -12.34
C ALA A 585 -8.32 -28.71 -11.80
N ASN A 586 -7.87 -29.25 -10.66
CA ASN A 586 -8.52 -30.39 -10.02
C ASN A 586 -9.68 -29.93 -9.13
N PHE A 587 -10.88 -29.85 -9.71
CA PHE A 587 -12.11 -29.56 -8.97
C PHE A 587 -12.82 -30.85 -8.58
N LYS A 588 -13.49 -30.85 -7.42
CA LYS A 588 -14.34 -31.97 -6.97
C LYS A 588 -15.69 -31.89 -7.68
N GLY A 589 -16.29 -33.03 -8.02
CA GLY A 589 -17.66 -33.07 -8.55
C GLY A 589 -18.68 -32.65 -7.48
N LYS A 590 -19.83 -32.13 -7.91
CA LYS A 590 -20.96 -31.77 -7.05
C LYS A 590 -20.56 -30.94 -5.81
N THR A 591 -19.66 -29.98 -6.01
CA THR A 591 -19.09 -29.19 -4.91
C THR A 591 -19.30 -27.71 -5.20
N ASP A 592 -19.69 -26.96 -4.17
CA ASP A 592 -19.89 -25.52 -4.27
C ASP A 592 -18.54 -24.79 -4.16
N TYR A 593 -18.23 -24.04 -5.21
CA TYR A 593 -17.08 -23.15 -5.30
C TYR A 593 -17.55 -21.71 -5.48
N GLU A 594 -16.65 -20.77 -5.21
CA GLU A 594 -16.81 -19.38 -5.60
C GLU A 594 -15.61 -18.96 -6.45
N ALA A 595 -15.85 -18.20 -7.52
CA ALA A 595 -14.80 -17.69 -8.39
C ALA A 595 -14.89 -16.19 -8.59
N ARG A 596 -13.74 -15.52 -8.61
CA ARG A 596 -13.62 -14.08 -8.92
C ARG A 596 -12.52 -13.83 -9.95
N GLY A 597 -12.66 -12.74 -10.68
CA GLY A 597 -11.72 -12.30 -11.70
C GLY A 597 -11.23 -10.87 -11.48
N LYS A 598 -10.00 -10.55 -11.91
CA LYS A 598 -9.47 -9.18 -11.99
C LYS A 598 -8.75 -8.97 -13.33
N PHE A 599 -9.00 -7.85 -14.00
CA PHE A 599 -8.27 -7.52 -15.23
C PHE A 599 -6.82 -7.19 -14.93
N ILE A 600 -5.90 -7.66 -15.77
CA ILE A 600 -4.49 -7.26 -15.76
C ILE A 600 -4.24 -6.41 -17.01
N PRO A 601 -4.12 -5.08 -16.88
CA PRO A 601 -3.89 -4.19 -18.01
C PRO A 601 -2.49 -4.33 -18.63
N VAL A 602 -2.30 -3.75 -19.83
CA VAL A 602 -0.96 -3.55 -20.40
C VAL A 602 -0.34 -2.28 -19.79
N SER A 603 -1.15 -1.26 -19.50
CA SER A 603 -0.77 -0.09 -18.70
C SER A 603 -0.74 -0.38 -17.19
N SER A 604 -0.28 0.60 -16.40
CA SER A 604 -0.27 0.56 -14.92
C SER A 604 -1.60 0.93 -14.25
N ARG A 605 -2.73 0.86 -14.98
CA ARG A 605 -4.05 1.24 -14.46
C ARG A 605 -4.52 0.31 -13.33
N ALA A 606 -5.10 0.88 -12.26
CA ALA A 606 -5.72 0.11 -11.20
C ALA A 606 -7.02 -0.58 -11.64
N THR A 607 -7.15 -1.86 -11.30
CA THR A 607 -8.34 -2.69 -11.57
C THR A 607 -8.81 -3.36 -10.28
N GLU A 608 -10.11 -3.57 -10.16
CA GLU A 608 -10.73 -4.22 -9.01
C GLU A 608 -11.02 -5.70 -9.28
N TRP A 609 -11.12 -6.46 -8.19
CA TRP A 609 -11.68 -7.80 -8.25
C TRP A 609 -13.18 -7.73 -8.50
N SER A 610 -13.73 -8.67 -9.25
CA SER A 610 -15.16 -8.93 -9.27
C SER A 610 -15.64 -9.37 -7.88
N GLU A 611 -16.96 -9.35 -7.70
CA GLU A 611 -17.57 -10.14 -6.63
C GLU A 611 -17.24 -11.63 -6.80
N TRP A 612 -17.26 -12.36 -5.69
CA TRP A 612 -17.21 -13.81 -5.69
C TRP A 612 -18.54 -14.33 -6.22
N LEU A 613 -18.54 -14.97 -7.39
CA LEU A 613 -19.73 -15.59 -7.94
C LEU A 613 -19.74 -17.10 -7.61
N PRO A 614 -20.87 -17.62 -7.11
CA PRO A 614 -20.98 -19.03 -6.76
C PRO A 614 -21.11 -19.90 -8.01
N VAL A 615 -20.54 -21.10 -7.96
CA VAL A 615 -20.69 -22.14 -8.98
C VAL A 615 -20.64 -23.53 -8.34
N THR A 616 -21.66 -24.33 -8.60
CA THR A 616 -21.65 -25.75 -8.23
C THR A 616 -21.10 -26.55 -9.39
N THR A 617 -19.94 -27.17 -9.22
CA THR A 617 -19.36 -28.02 -10.27
C THR A 617 -20.29 -29.19 -10.59
N PRO A 618 -20.39 -29.61 -11.87
CA PRO A 618 -21.23 -30.74 -12.23
C PRO A 618 -20.81 -31.99 -11.47
N ASP A 619 -21.78 -32.86 -11.19
CA ASP A 619 -21.53 -34.20 -10.65
C ASP A 619 -20.98 -35.10 -11.75
N VAL A 620 -19.74 -34.82 -12.16
CA VAL A 620 -18.94 -35.75 -12.93
C VAL A 620 -18.33 -36.68 -11.89
N ALA A 621 -18.76 -37.93 -11.87
CA ALA A 621 -18.36 -38.92 -10.88
C ALA A 621 -16.82 -39.02 -10.79
N SER A 622 -16.22 -38.21 -9.92
CA SER A 622 -14.80 -38.27 -9.58
C SER A 622 -14.63 -39.31 -8.49
N ASP A 623 -14.94 -40.55 -8.84
CA ASP A 623 -14.60 -41.69 -8.01
C ASP A 623 -13.17 -42.05 -8.40
N ASP A 624 -12.17 -41.26 -7.96
CA ASP A 624 -10.79 -41.33 -8.47
C ASP A 624 -10.12 -42.70 -8.22
N LEU A 625 -10.67 -43.51 -7.31
CA LEU A 625 -10.29 -44.92 -7.16
C LEU A 625 -11.21 -45.86 -7.97
N LEU A 626 -12.51 -45.58 -8.06
CA LEU A 626 -13.49 -46.46 -8.72
C LEU A 626 -13.48 -46.33 -10.25
N VAL A 627 -13.16 -45.14 -10.76
CA VAL A 627 -12.90 -44.81 -12.16
C VAL A 627 -11.58 -45.44 -12.58
N ASP A 628 -10.48 -45.26 -11.84
CA ASP A 628 -9.21 -45.93 -12.13
C ASP A 628 -9.31 -47.46 -12.01
N LEU A 629 -10.02 -48.00 -11.00
CA LEU A 629 -10.33 -49.44 -10.95
C LEU A 629 -11.29 -49.86 -12.06
N ALA A 630 -12.21 -49.01 -12.54
CA ALA A 630 -13.10 -49.32 -13.66
C ALA A 630 -12.34 -49.33 -14.99
N HIS A 631 -11.41 -48.38 -15.21
CA HIS A 631 -10.49 -48.37 -16.35
C HIS A 631 -9.54 -49.58 -16.28
N THR A 632 -8.93 -49.83 -15.14
CA THR A 632 -8.09 -51.01 -14.89
C THR A 632 -8.89 -52.30 -15.09
N LYS A 633 -10.15 -52.37 -14.64
CA LYS A 633 -11.06 -53.51 -14.88
C LYS A 633 -11.38 -53.66 -16.36
N LYS A 634 -11.67 -52.57 -17.08
CA LYS A 634 -11.98 -52.58 -18.52
C LYS A 634 -10.77 -53.06 -19.32
N ASP A 635 -9.56 -52.64 -18.95
CA ASP A 635 -8.30 -53.03 -19.57
C ASP A 635 -7.94 -54.49 -19.28
N ILE A 636 -8.04 -54.92 -18.03
CA ILE A 636 -7.83 -56.33 -17.65
C ILE A 636 -8.86 -57.23 -18.34
N HIS A 637 -10.13 -56.85 -18.37
CA HIS A 637 -11.16 -57.59 -19.11
C HIS A 637 -10.89 -57.61 -20.61
N LYS A 638 -10.34 -56.55 -21.20
CA LYS A 638 -9.93 -56.55 -22.61
C LYS A 638 -8.82 -57.56 -22.85
N VAL A 639 -7.79 -57.59 -22.01
CA VAL A 639 -6.70 -58.55 -22.13
C VAL A 639 -7.19 -60.00 -21.98
N PHE A 640 -8.05 -60.29 -21.00
CA PHE A 640 -8.66 -61.61 -20.90
C PHE A 640 -9.54 -61.96 -22.11
N ARG A 641 -10.36 -61.03 -22.60
CA ARG A 641 -11.12 -61.23 -23.85
C ARG A 641 -10.21 -61.52 -25.04
N ASP A 642 -9.08 -60.84 -25.16
CA ASP A 642 -8.12 -61.08 -26.25
C ASP A 642 -7.46 -62.46 -26.11
N ILE A 643 -7.12 -62.89 -24.89
CA ILE A 643 -6.54 -64.21 -24.62
C ILE A 643 -7.56 -65.32 -24.92
N PHE A 644 -8.80 -65.20 -24.44
CA PHE A 644 -9.85 -66.19 -24.71
C PHE A 644 -10.33 -66.15 -26.17
N GLY A 645 -10.33 -64.97 -26.80
CA GLY A 645 -10.58 -64.83 -28.22
C GLY A 645 -9.54 -65.56 -29.06
N GLN A 646 -8.27 -65.55 -28.66
CA GLN A 646 -7.22 -66.34 -29.31
C GLN A 646 -7.39 -67.85 -29.14
N LEU A 647 -7.95 -68.28 -28.01
CA LEU A 647 -8.29 -69.67 -27.76
C LEU A 647 -9.42 -70.16 -28.69
N ASP A 648 -10.34 -69.26 -29.09
CA ASP A 648 -11.39 -69.52 -30.08
C ASP A 648 -10.92 -69.35 -31.55
N ASP A 649 -10.00 -68.41 -31.82
CA ASP A 649 -9.61 -68.02 -33.19
C ASP A 649 -8.45 -68.81 -33.81
N GLY A 650 -7.78 -69.70 -33.07
CA GLY A 650 -6.94 -70.79 -33.58
C GLY A 650 -5.73 -70.49 -34.50
N ARG A 651 -5.64 -69.38 -35.23
CA ARG A 651 -4.59 -69.03 -36.23
C ARG A 651 -4.82 -67.62 -36.79
N LYS A 652 -4.51 -66.54 -36.03
CA LYS A 652 -4.66 -65.16 -36.58
C LYS A 652 -3.43 -64.25 -36.47
N LEU A 653 -2.37 -64.65 -35.77
CA LEU A 653 -1.19 -63.79 -35.67
C LEU A 653 -0.35 -63.76 -36.96
N PHE A 654 -0.37 -64.85 -37.74
CA PHE A 654 0.51 -64.99 -38.90
C PHE A 654 -0.15 -64.63 -40.24
N GLU A 655 -1.47 -64.71 -40.39
CA GLU A 655 -2.14 -64.24 -41.63
C GLU A 655 -1.89 -62.75 -41.88
N GLN A 656 -1.84 -61.92 -40.82
CA GLN A 656 -1.52 -60.49 -40.96
C GLN A 656 -0.05 -60.20 -41.29
N ILE A 657 0.90 -61.05 -40.87
CA ILE A 657 2.33 -60.87 -41.19
C ILE A 657 2.61 -61.40 -42.60
N ALA A 658 2.02 -62.54 -42.98
CA ALA A 658 2.16 -63.11 -44.32
C ALA A 658 1.52 -62.25 -45.42
N VAL A 659 0.37 -61.60 -45.15
CA VAL A 659 -0.31 -60.71 -46.11
C VAL A 659 0.45 -59.41 -46.34
N ASN A 660 1.18 -58.89 -45.33
CA ASN A 660 2.00 -57.69 -45.48
C ASN A 660 3.38 -57.94 -46.15
N GLN A 661 3.82 -59.19 -46.27
CA GLN A 661 5.16 -59.56 -46.76
C GLN A 661 5.21 -60.08 -48.21
N MET A 662 4.12 -60.03 -48.97
CA MET A 662 4.12 -60.29 -50.42
C MET A 662 4.48 -59.05 -51.25
N SER A 663 5.46 -58.24 -50.80
CA SER A 663 6.00 -57.12 -51.56
C SER A 663 7.38 -57.47 -52.12
N ASN A 664 7.68 -57.00 -53.34
CA ASN A 664 8.90 -57.30 -54.11
C ASN A 664 10.18 -57.14 -53.26
N GLY A 665 10.85 -58.25 -52.92
CA GLY A 665 12.18 -58.24 -52.28
C GLY A 665 12.43 -59.29 -51.21
N ALA A 666 11.38 -59.91 -50.65
CA ALA A 666 11.53 -60.92 -49.59
C ALA A 666 12.00 -62.29 -50.12
N VAL A 667 12.91 -62.94 -49.38
CA VAL A 667 13.36 -64.33 -49.57
C VAL A 667 12.71 -65.20 -48.50
N SER A 668 12.05 -66.29 -48.90
CA SER A 668 11.40 -67.24 -47.97
C SER A 668 11.84 -68.69 -48.22
N ASP A 669 11.98 -69.47 -47.16
CA ASP A 669 12.18 -70.93 -47.19
C ASP A 669 11.21 -71.62 -46.23
N ARG A 670 10.78 -72.85 -46.58
CA ARG A 670 9.77 -73.60 -45.83
C ARG A 670 10.01 -75.11 -45.88
N ILE A 671 9.96 -75.74 -44.70
CA ILE A 671 10.00 -77.20 -44.53
C ILE A 671 8.71 -77.68 -43.86
N ASN A 672 8.21 -78.84 -44.29
CA ASN A 672 7.07 -79.52 -43.67
C ASN A 672 7.42 -81.00 -43.42
N ARG A 673 7.16 -81.50 -42.20
CA ARG A 673 7.36 -82.89 -41.78
C ARG A 673 6.03 -83.45 -41.27
N GLN A 674 5.60 -84.57 -41.82
CA GLN A 674 4.32 -85.19 -41.49
C GLN A 674 4.47 -86.70 -41.23
N LEU A 675 3.77 -87.19 -40.20
CA LEU A 675 3.52 -88.60 -39.95
C LEU A 675 2.01 -88.78 -39.75
N ALA A 676 1.42 -89.77 -40.39
CA ALA A 676 0.01 -90.08 -40.24
C ALA A 676 -0.22 -91.59 -40.24
N VAL A 677 -1.10 -92.05 -39.36
CA VAL A 677 -1.60 -93.43 -39.33
C VAL A 677 -3.12 -93.38 -39.27
N THR A 678 -3.79 -94.25 -40.05
CA THR A 678 -5.26 -94.32 -40.11
C THR A 678 -5.71 -95.77 -40.11
N VAL A 679 -6.71 -96.09 -39.29
CA VAL A 679 -7.42 -97.39 -39.24
C VAL A 679 -8.91 -97.08 -39.15
N ASP A 680 -9.68 -97.44 -40.17
CA ASP A 680 -11.10 -97.06 -40.31
C ASP A 680 -11.32 -95.55 -40.16
N SER A 681 -12.14 -95.14 -39.18
CA SER A 681 -12.41 -93.73 -38.82
C SER A 681 -11.35 -93.13 -37.88
N ASN A 682 -10.41 -93.93 -37.35
CA ASN A 682 -9.44 -93.50 -36.35
C ASN A 682 -8.18 -92.96 -37.03
N LYS A 683 -7.74 -91.78 -36.61
CA LYS A 683 -6.61 -91.07 -37.23
C LYS A 683 -5.67 -90.52 -36.16
N ALA A 684 -4.38 -90.74 -36.33
CA ALA A 684 -3.34 -90.08 -35.54
C ALA A 684 -2.35 -89.38 -36.47
N THR A 685 -2.08 -88.10 -36.22
CA THR A 685 -1.15 -87.31 -37.03
C THR A 685 -0.17 -86.50 -36.19
N PHE A 686 1.06 -86.40 -36.69
CA PHE A 686 2.05 -85.40 -36.31
C PHE A 686 2.38 -84.56 -37.54
N GLU A 687 2.27 -83.24 -37.43
CA GLU A 687 2.64 -82.28 -38.48
C GLU A 687 3.55 -81.20 -37.89
N GLU A 688 4.67 -80.91 -38.55
CA GLU A 688 5.57 -79.83 -38.20
C GLU A 688 5.87 -78.98 -39.42
N THR A 689 5.56 -77.69 -39.36
CA THR A 689 5.91 -76.71 -40.40
C THR A 689 6.89 -75.68 -39.83
N ILE A 690 8.03 -75.50 -40.50
CA ILE A 690 8.99 -74.43 -40.22
C ILE A 690 9.02 -73.49 -41.42
N THR A 691 8.86 -72.19 -41.19
CA THR A 691 8.94 -71.15 -42.23
C THR A 691 9.91 -70.05 -41.80
N VAL A 692 10.84 -69.68 -42.68
CA VAL A 692 11.83 -68.62 -42.49
C VAL A 692 11.68 -67.60 -43.61
N ILE A 693 11.62 -66.31 -43.29
CA ILE A 693 11.43 -65.22 -44.27
C ILE A 693 12.33 -64.04 -43.88
N ALA A 694 12.97 -63.40 -44.85
CA ALA A 694 13.71 -62.15 -44.64
C ALA A 694 13.65 -61.21 -45.87
N ASP A 695 13.62 -59.91 -45.63
CA ASP A 695 13.76 -58.84 -46.63
C ASP A 695 14.84 -57.81 -46.20
N ASP A 696 14.89 -56.65 -46.84
CA ASP A 696 15.87 -55.59 -46.53
C ASP A 696 15.65 -54.88 -45.20
N LEU A 697 14.47 -55.05 -44.58
CA LEU A 697 14.05 -54.36 -43.36
C LEU A 697 13.66 -55.31 -42.22
N ASN A 698 13.36 -56.58 -42.50
CA ASN A 698 12.73 -57.53 -41.56
C ASN A 698 13.23 -58.98 -41.72
N ALA A 699 13.15 -59.75 -40.63
CA ALA A 699 13.37 -61.19 -40.60
C ALA A 699 12.35 -61.88 -39.67
N ALA A 700 11.84 -63.05 -40.06
CA ALA A 700 10.87 -63.83 -39.31
C ALA A 700 11.13 -65.34 -39.41
N VAL A 701 10.91 -66.05 -38.30
CA VAL A 701 10.95 -67.51 -38.17
C VAL A 701 9.69 -67.98 -37.45
N THR A 702 9.08 -69.04 -37.95
CA THR A 702 7.95 -69.72 -37.30
C THR A 702 8.15 -71.23 -37.31
N GLN A 703 7.72 -71.89 -36.23
CA GLN A 703 7.60 -73.33 -36.10
C GLN A 703 6.22 -73.65 -35.53
N ILE A 704 5.47 -74.50 -36.21
CA ILE A 704 4.17 -75.00 -35.76
C ILE A 704 4.25 -76.52 -35.70
N VAL A 705 3.93 -77.11 -34.55
CA VAL A 705 3.82 -78.55 -34.33
C VAL A 705 2.40 -78.89 -33.92
N ASP A 706 1.73 -79.73 -34.70
CA ASP A 706 0.37 -80.21 -34.47
C ASP A 706 0.39 -81.72 -34.21
N LEU A 707 -0.18 -82.11 -33.07
CA LEU A 707 -0.46 -83.50 -32.69
C LEU A 707 -1.97 -83.67 -32.65
N ASN A 708 -2.51 -84.58 -33.46
CA ASN A 708 -3.94 -84.90 -33.47
C ASN A 708 -4.16 -86.39 -33.25
N ALA A 709 -5.13 -86.73 -32.41
CA ALA A 709 -5.68 -88.06 -32.26
C ALA A 709 -7.21 -87.98 -32.34
N GLU A 710 -7.78 -88.71 -33.30
CA GLU A 710 -9.21 -88.74 -33.60
C GLU A 710 -9.70 -90.20 -33.55
N VAL A 711 -10.79 -90.43 -32.82
CA VAL A 711 -11.51 -91.70 -32.77
C VAL A 711 -13.00 -91.38 -32.92
N ASP A 712 -13.59 -91.77 -34.04
CA ASP A 712 -14.93 -91.36 -34.46
C ASP A 712 -15.13 -89.82 -34.39
N GLN A 713 -15.96 -89.33 -33.45
CA GLN A 713 -16.23 -87.91 -33.23
C GLN A 713 -15.38 -87.31 -32.09
N ASN A 714 -14.58 -88.11 -31.40
CA ASN A 714 -13.73 -87.64 -30.30
C ASN A 714 -12.41 -87.13 -30.87
N LYS A 715 -12.01 -85.94 -30.41
CA LYS A 715 -10.78 -85.30 -30.87
C LYS A 715 -9.95 -84.82 -29.69
N ALA A 716 -8.68 -85.22 -29.67
CA ALA A 716 -7.66 -84.62 -28.82
C ALA A 716 -6.59 -83.99 -29.71
N GLN A 717 -6.29 -82.72 -29.46
CA GLN A 717 -5.29 -81.97 -30.21
C GLN A 717 -4.37 -81.20 -29.28
N ALA A 718 -3.08 -81.27 -29.56
CA ALA A 718 -2.05 -80.43 -28.95
C ALA A 718 -1.29 -79.69 -30.04
N THR A 719 -1.26 -78.36 -29.95
CA THR A 719 -0.58 -77.48 -30.90
C THR A 719 0.47 -76.68 -30.14
N GLN A 720 1.70 -76.67 -30.67
CA GLN A 720 2.77 -75.79 -30.21
C GLN A 720 3.17 -74.86 -31.35
N GLU A 721 3.19 -73.56 -31.07
CA GLU A 721 3.59 -72.53 -32.01
C GLU A 721 4.72 -71.69 -31.39
N ILE A 722 5.82 -71.54 -32.11
CA ILE A 722 6.93 -70.66 -31.73
C ILE A 722 7.19 -69.70 -32.90
N ALA A 723 7.27 -68.41 -32.60
CA ALA A 723 7.55 -67.37 -33.57
C ALA A 723 8.58 -66.37 -33.05
N ALA A 724 9.46 -65.91 -33.94
CA ALA A 724 10.40 -64.82 -33.68
C ALA A 724 10.45 -63.89 -34.90
N VAL A 725 10.35 -62.58 -34.67
CA VAL A 725 10.32 -61.54 -35.71
C VAL A 725 11.21 -60.37 -35.28
N SER A 726 11.99 -59.83 -36.20
CA SER A 726 12.81 -58.64 -36.00
C SER A 726 12.71 -57.72 -37.21
N GLY A 727 12.62 -56.42 -36.98
CA GLY A 727 12.66 -55.36 -38.00
C GLY A 727 13.48 -54.15 -37.54
N VAL A 728 13.59 -53.12 -38.38
CA VAL A 728 14.46 -51.94 -38.15
C VAL A 728 14.20 -51.21 -36.81
N ALA A 729 12.96 -51.25 -36.30
CA ALA A 729 12.56 -50.51 -35.10
C ALA A 729 11.97 -51.37 -33.98
N ASN A 730 11.83 -52.69 -34.17
CA ASN A 730 11.13 -53.58 -33.24
C ASN A 730 11.59 -55.05 -33.35
N ALA A 731 11.50 -55.78 -32.25
CA ALA A 731 11.69 -57.22 -32.19
C ALA A 731 10.65 -57.87 -31.29
N ALA A 732 10.16 -59.06 -31.65
CA ALA A 732 9.18 -59.81 -30.89
C ALA A 732 9.41 -61.32 -30.99
N ALA A 733 9.09 -62.05 -29.92
CA ALA A 733 9.05 -63.50 -29.91
C ALA A 733 7.87 -64.00 -29.09
N ALA A 734 7.26 -65.11 -29.50
CA ALA A 734 6.17 -65.73 -28.77
C ALA A 734 6.24 -67.26 -28.86
N ALA A 735 5.84 -67.92 -27.77
CA ALA A 735 5.60 -69.35 -27.71
C ALA A 735 4.19 -69.59 -27.15
N THR A 736 3.38 -70.34 -27.89
CA THR A 736 2.02 -70.71 -27.53
C THR A 736 1.89 -72.22 -27.52
N GLN A 737 1.28 -72.75 -26.46
CA GLN A 737 0.87 -74.15 -26.38
C GLN A 737 -0.63 -74.19 -26.16
N THR A 738 -1.35 -74.87 -27.05
CA THR A 738 -2.79 -75.06 -26.98
C THR A 738 -3.11 -76.54 -26.86
N LEU A 739 -3.95 -76.89 -25.91
CA LEU A 739 -4.49 -78.23 -25.69
C LEU A 739 -6.00 -78.16 -25.87
N SER A 740 -6.56 -79.12 -26.60
CA SER A 740 -8.00 -79.25 -26.75
C SER A 740 -8.42 -80.72 -26.70
N ALA A 741 -9.54 -80.99 -26.04
CA ALA A 741 -10.17 -82.29 -26.01
C ALA A 741 -11.68 -82.12 -26.16
N THR A 742 -12.28 -82.84 -27.11
CA THR A 742 -13.73 -82.79 -27.39
C THR A 742 -14.29 -84.21 -27.44
N VAL A 743 -15.37 -84.43 -26.70
CA VAL A 743 -16.14 -85.69 -26.67
C VAL A 743 -17.63 -85.33 -26.74
N GLY A 744 -18.25 -85.53 -27.90
CA GLY A 744 -19.61 -85.05 -28.15
C GLY A 744 -19.72 -83.54 -27.93
N GLN A 745 -20.60 -83.12 -27.01
CA GLN A 745 -20.83 -81.70 -26.65
C GLN A 745 -19.95 -81.19 -25.50
N ASN A 746 -19.12 -82.05 -24.90
CA ASN A 746 -18.21 -81.67 -23.82
C ASN A 746 -16.85 -81.32 -24.39
N PHE A 747 -16.27 -80.22 -23.92
CA PHE A 747 -14.96 -79.78 -24.36
C PHE A 747 -14.13 -79.23 -23.20
N ALA A 748 -12.81 -79.37 -23.33
CA ALA A 748 -11.83 -78.71 -22.48
C ALA A 748 -10.72 -78.13 -23.36
N ASN A 749 -10.43 -76.85 -23.17
CA ASN A 749 -9.37 -76.13 -23.86
C ASN A 749 -8.45 -75.47 -22.84
N GLY A 750 -7.16 -75.52 -23.11
CA GLY A 750 -6.15 -74.81 -22.34
C GLY A 750 -5.15 -74.17 -23.29
N GLN A 751 -4.72 -72.96 -22.96
CA GLN A 751 -3.67 -72.26 -23.66
C GLN A 751 -2.68 -71.68 -22.66
N VAL A 752 -1.39 -71.91 -22.91
CA VAL A 752 -0.29 -71.22 -22.25
C VAL A 752 0.45 -70.43 -23.31
N ARG A 753 0.67 -69.14 -23.09
CA ARG A 753 1.38 -68.27 -24.01
C ARG A 753 2.40 -67.41 -23.27
N PHE A 754 3.63 -67.43 -23.75
CA PHE A 754 4.68 -66.50 -23.38
C PHE A 754 5.03 -65.63 -24.58
N SER A 755 5.01 -64.31 -24.42
CA SER A 755 5.35 -63.38 -25.49
C SER A 755 6.18 -62.22 -24.98
N VAL A 756 7.18 -61.84 -25.75
CA VAL A 756 8.05 -60.68 -25.51
C VAL A 756 8.10 -59.81 -26.75
N ALA A 757 8.13 -58.49 -26.58
CA ALA A 757 8.30 -57.53 -27.65
C ALA A 757 9.02 -56.29 -27.15
N ALA A 758 9.88 -55.70 -27.96
CA ALA A 758 10.58 -54.45 -27.67
C ALA A 758 10.67 -53.58 -28.92
N ASN A 759 10.63 -52.26 -28.74
CA ASN A 759 10.86 -51.26 -29.78
C ASN A 759 11.65 -50.07 -29.21
N GLN A 760 11.84 -49.02 -30.01
CA GLN A 760 12.60 -47.83 -29.61
C GLN A 760 11.99 -47.05 -28.42
N ASN A 761 10.72 -47.30 -28.09
CA ASN A 761 9.96 -46.53 -27.12
C ASN A 761 9.57 -47.33 -25.86
N GLY A 762 9.66 -48.67 -25.88
CA GLY A 762 9.26 -49.50 -24.76
C GLY A 762 9.41 -51.01 -24.97
N ALA A 763 9.06 -51.78 -23.94
CA ALA A 763 9.13 -53.23 -23.93
C ALA A 763 7.92 -53.86 -23.21
N VAL A 764 7.49 -55.03 -23.70
CA VAL A 764 6.44 -55.86 -23.12
C VAL A 764 6.95 -57.28 -22.96
N ALA A 765 6.68 -57.90 -21.82
CA ALA A 765 6.85 -59.33 -21.58
C ALA A 765 5.58 -59.86 -20.89
N ARG A 766 4.96 -60.91 -21.42
CA ARG A 766 3.71 -61.45 -20.88
C ARG A 766 3.74 -62.97 -20.87
N TYR A 767 3.41 -63.54 -19.71
CA TYR A 767 3.10 -64.95 -19.52
C TYR A 767 1.62 -65.08 -19.18
N SER A 768 0.87 -65.89 -19.91
CA SER A 768 -0.58 -66.02 -19.76
C SER A 768 -1.04 -67.46 -19.83
N ILE A 769 -2.05 -67.77 -19.03
CA ILE A 769 -2.74 -69.05 -18.97
C ILE A 769 -4.23 -68.77 -19.11
N ALA A 770 -4.87 -69.46 -20.04
CA ALA A 770 -6.32 -69.46 -20.20
C ALA A 770 -6.81 -70.90 -20.28
N ILE A 771 -7.84 -71.20 -19.50
CA ILE A 771 -8.51 -72.50 -19.53
C ILE A 771 -10.02 -72.29 -19.62
N ARG A 772 -10.66 -73.13 -20.42
CA ARG A 772 -12.11 -73.16 -20.58
C ARG A 772 -12.57 -74.61 -20.58
N ALA A 773 -13.64 -74.89 -19.86
CA ALA A 773 -14.30 -76.19 -19.88
C ALA A 773 -15.80 -75.99 -20.02
N GLY A 774 -16.42 -76.79 -20.89
CA GLY A 774 -17.83 -76.65 -21.23
C GLY A 774 -18.54 -77.96 -21.39
N THR A 775 -19.86 -77.89 -21.19
CA THR A 775 -20.83 -78.95 -21.46
C THR A 775 -21.95 -78.37 -22.34
N ALA A 776 -22.96 -79.17 -22.66
CA ALA A 776 -24.15 -78.70 -23.39
C ALA A 776 -24.88 -77.51 -22.72
N ALA A 777 -24.69 -77.27 -21.42
CA ALA A 777 -25.33 -76.19 -20.67
C ALA A 777 -24.55 -74.85 -20.69
N GLY A 778 -23.33 -74.83 -21.22
CA GLY A 778 -22.44 -73.66 -21.21
C GLY A 778 -21.03 -74.00 -20.74
N TYR A 779 -20.20 -72.97 -20.59
CA TYR A 779 -18.78 -73.09 -20.22
C TYR A 779 -18.38 -72.11 -19.12
N ILE A 780 -17.29 -72.43 -18.42
CA ILE A 780 -16.63 -71.55 -17.46
C ILE A 780 -15.21 -71.29 -17.93
N GLU A 781 -14.73 -70.07 -17.69
CA GLU A 781 -13.37 -69.62 -17.97
C GLU A 781 -12.63 -69.31 -16.69
N SER A 782 -11.37 -69.73 -16.64
CA SER A 782 -10.42 -69.31 -15.62
C SER A 782 -9.10 -68.97 -16.31
N GLY A 783 -8.35 -68.03 -15.74
CA GLY A 783 -7.07 -67.66 -16.33
C GLY A 783 -6.25 -66.77 -15.44
N MET A 784 -4.98 -66.60 -15.81
CA MET A 784 -4.10 -65.64 -15.18
C MET A 784 -3.08 -65.12 -16.18
N PHE A 785 -2.58 -63.92 -15.96
CA PHE A 785 -1.40 -63.44 -16.67
C PHE A 785 -0.49 -62.63 -15.74
N LEU A 786 0.81 -62.74 -16.01
CA LEU A 786 1.86 -61.91 -15.47
C LEU A 786 2.46 -61.13 -16.63
N GLU A 787 2.54 -59.81 -16.49
CA GLU A 787 3.10 -58.96 -17.53
C GLU A 787 3.97 -57.84 -17.00
N ILE A 788 4.96 -57.46 -17.80
CA ILE A 788 5.61 -56.17 -17.78
C ILE A 788 5.17 -55.44 -19.04
N TYR A 789 4.71 -54.20 -18.91
CA TYR A 789 4.23 -53.38 -20.02
C TYR A 789 4.62 -51.92 -19.84
N ASP A 790 4.73 -51.18 -20.94
CA ASP A 790 4.92 -49.74 -20.93
C ASP A 790 3.57 -49.04 -20.70
N ALA A 791 3.48 -48.23 -19.64
CA ALA A 791 2.29 -47.46 -19.30
C ALA A 791 2.25 -46.07 -19.99
N GLY A 792 3.19 -45.80 -20.90
CA GLY A 792 3.39 -44.54 -21.60
C GLY A 792 4.61 -43.77 -21.06
N GLY A 793 5.32 -43.09 -21.96
CA GLY A 793 6.49 -42.27 -21.60
C GLY A 793 7.73 -43.07 -21.19
N GLY A 794 7.83 -44.36 -21.55
CA GLY A 794 8.95 -45.24 -21.21
C GLY A 794 8.90 -45.80 -19.79
N VAL A 795 7.76 -45.69 -19.09
CA VAL A 795 7.58 -46.16 -17.71
C VAL A 795 7.08 -47.61 -17.73
N LEU A 796 7.98 -48.54 -17.41
CA LEU A 796 7.63 -49.96 -17.28
C LEU A 796 6.87 -50.22 -15.98
N ARG A 797 5.75 -50.94 -16.08
CA ARG A 797 4.96 -51.44 -14.94
C ARG A 797 4.85 -52.94 -14.98
N SER A 798 4.77 -53.57 -13.81
CA SER A 798 4.51 -55.00 -13.65
C SER A 798 3.09 -55.22 -13.13
N ARG A 799 2.40 -56.25 -13.65
CA ARG A 799 1.04 -56.61 -13.26
C ARG A 799 0.84 -58.11 -13.25
N PHE A 800 0.25 -58.62 -12.17
CA PHE A 800 -0.31 -59.97 -12.08
C PHE A 800 -1.83 -59.86 -11.98
N SER A 801 -2.55 -60.61 -12.81
CA SER A 801 -4.02 -60.57 -12.85
C SER A 801 -4.58 -61.97 -12.95
N VAL A 802 -5.63 -62.23 -12.19
CA VAL A 802 -6.27 -63.55 -12.05
C VAL A 802 -7.76 -63.40 -12.33
N LEU A 803 -8.29 -64.26 -13.19
CA LEU A 803 -9.71 -64.43 -13.45
C LEU A 803 -10.16 -65.78 -12.88
N ALA A 804 -10.89 -65.74 -11.78
CA ALA A 804 -11.50 -66.90 -11.14
C ALA A 804 -12.72 -66.49 -10.32
N SER A 805 -13.70 -67.39 -10.16
CA SER A 805 -14.85 -67.17 -9.27
C SER A 805 -14.44 -67.17 -7.79
N GLN A 806 -13.37 -67.89 -7.46
CA GLN A 806 -12.76 -67.93 -6.13
C GLN A 806 -11.23 -67.98 -6.28
N PHE A 807 -10.52 -67.10 -5.56
CA PHE A 807 -9.07 -67.14 -5.41
C PHE A 807 -8.71 -67.38 -3.95
N SER A 808 -7.94 -68.42 -3.65
CA SER A 808 -7.60 -68.82 -2.28
C SER A 808 -6.12 -69.14 -2.10
N ILE A 809 -5.52 -68.66 -1.01
CA ILE A 809 -4.16 -69.01 -0.58
C ILE A 809 -4.25 -69.81 0.72
N LEU A 810 -3.64 -71.00 0.72
CA LEU A 810 -3.63 -71.92 1.85
C LEU A 810 -2.25 -71.90 2.51
N ASN A 811 -2.21 -71.88 3.84
CA ASN A 811 -1.01 -72.26 4.58
C ASN A 811 -1.12 -73.76 4.91
N PRO A 812 -0.23 -74.62 4.39
CA PRO A 812 -0.34 -76.07 4.55
C PRO A 812 0.00 -76.60 5.96
N ASP A 813 0.38 -75.75 6.91
CA ASP A 813 0.80 -76.18 8.24
C ASP A 813 -0.39 -76.64 9.12
N ASP A 814 -0.26 -77.88 9.61
CA ASP A 814 -1.08 -78.63 10.57
C ASP A 814 -2.61 -78.40 10.55
N VAL A 815 -3.33 -79.43 10.10
CA VAL A 815 -4.80 -79.56 9.99
C VAL A 815 -5.56 -79.31 11.31
N GLY A 816 -4.85 -79.08 12.42
CA GLY A 816 -5.39 -78.84 13.77
C GLY A 816 -5.28 -77.41 14.30
N THR A 817 -4.57 -76.49 13.64
CA THR A 817 -4.48 -75.07 14.06
C THR A 817 -4.98 -74.17 12.94
N SER A 818 -6.29 -73.89 12.96
CA SER A 818 -7.01 -73.14 11.93
C SER A 818 -6.46 -71.72 11.70
N TYR A 819 -5.50 -71.60 10.79
CA TYR A 819 -5.34 -70.39 10.00
C TYR A 819 -6.39 -70.42 8.89
N LEU A 820 -7.33 -69.48 8.92
CA LEU A 820 -8.26 -69.35 7.80
C LEU A 820 -7.51 -68.89 6.54
N PRO A 821 -7.85 -69.43 5.37
CA PRO A 821 -7.23 -69.03 4.11
C PRO A 821 -7.52 -67.56 3.81
N LEU A 822 -6.60 -66.93 3.06
CA LEU A 822 -6.95 -65.70 2.33
C LEU A 822 -7.86 -66.11 1.19
N VAL A 823 -9.09 -65.59 1.16
CA VAL A 823 -10.08 -65.92 0.13
C VAL A 823 -10.67 -64.65 -0.47
N PHE A 824 -10.64 -64.56 -1.79
CA PHE A 824 -11.40 -63.59 -2.56
C PHE A 824 -12.53 -64.32 -3.30
N GLU A 825 -13.78 -64.05 -2.92
CA GLU A 825 -14.96 -64.71 -3.46
C GLU A 825 -16.17 -63.78 -3.39
N GLY A 826 -17.02 -63.79 -4.41
CA GLY A 826 -18.23 -62.95 -4.43
C GLY A 826 -17.94 -61.44 -4.34
N GLY A 827 -16.74 -61.02 -4.79
CA GLY A 827 -16.29 -59.62 -4.71
C GLY A 827 -15.80 -59.18 -3.33
N VAL A 828 -15.68 -60.09 -2.36
CA VAL A 828 -15.26 -59.78 -0.98
C VAL A 828 -13.94 -60.46 -0.67
N LEU A 829 -12.96 -59.68 -0.22
CA LEU A 829 -11.72 -60.18 0.38
C LEU A 829 -11.96 -60.56 1.85
N LYS A 830 -11.73 -61.81 2.19
CA LYS A 830 -11.89 -62.36 3.55
C LYS A 830 -10.49 -62.61 4.14
N LEU A 831 -10.21 -61.99 5.28
CA LEU A 831 -8.93 -62.07 6.01
C LEU A 831 -9.16 -62.30 7.51
N GLN A 832 -8.27 -63.04 8.16
CA GLN A 832 -8.25 -63.22 9.61
C GLN A 832 -6.82 -63.01 10.15
N GLY A 833 -6.67 -62.36 11.30
CA GLY A 833 -5.37 -62.22 11.96
C GLY A 833 -4.41 -61.23 11.27
N VAL A 834 -4.94 -60.14 10.71
CA VAL A 834 -4.14 -59.14 9.98
C VAL A 834 -3.32 -58.29 10.95
N LYS A 835 -2.00 -58.23 10.74
CA LYS A 835 -1.10 -57.27 11.41
C LYS A 835 -0.65 -56.24 10.39
N VAL A 836 -0.96 -54.97 10.64
CA VAL A 836 -0.63 -53.85 9.75
C VAL A 836 0.29 -52.87 10.47
N GLN A 837 1.47 -52.61 9.91
CA GLN A 837 2.42 -51.64 10.46
C GLN A 837 2.03 -50.19 10.14
N TRP A 838 1.50 -49.97 8.92
CA TRP A 838 0.99 -48.67 8.48
C TRP A 838 -0.20 -48.91 7.54
N ALA A 839 -1.30 -48.20 7.76
CA ALA A 839 -2.49 -48.24 6.92
C ALA A 839 -2.90 -46.81 6.56
N ASP A 840 -3.04 -46.54 5.26
CA ASP A 840 -3.75 -45.35 4.78
C ASP A 840 -5.15 -45.79 4.36
N ILE A 841 -6.18 -45.21 5.00
CA ILE A 841 -7.56 -45.67 4.90
C ILE A 841 -8.42 -44.43 4.64
N GLN A 842 -8.92 -44.33 3.41
CA GLN A 842 -9.77 -43.21 2.99
C GLN A 842 -11.15 -43.27 3.67
N ASN A 843 -11.76 -44.45 3.71
CA ASN A 843 -13.06 -44.69 4.35
C ASN A 843 -13.07 -46.07 5.02
N VAL A 844 -13.57 -46.15 6.25
CA VAL A 844 -13.79 -47.43 6.94
C VAL A 844 -15.09 -47.40 7.71
N THR A 845 -15.91 -48.43 7.52
CA THR A 845 -17.07 -48.68 8.38
C THR A 845 -16.70 -49.79 9.35
N ILE A 846 -16.61 -49.44 10.63
CA ILE A 846 -16.33 -50.39 11.71
C ILE A 846 -17.64 -50.63 12.45
N GLN A 847 -18.23 -51.81 12.31
CA GLN A 847 -19.43 -52.17 13.09
C GLN A 847 -19.10 -52.28 14.58
N TRP A 848 -17.94 -52.87 14.90
CA TRP A 848 -17.44 -52.99 16.26
C TRP A 848 -15.92 -53.13 16.26
N ALA A 849 -15.25 -52.46 17.20
CA ALA A 849 -13.83 -52.64 17.46
C ALA A 849 -13.54 -52.56 18.96
N GLN A 850 -12.75 -53.51 19.46
CA GLN A 850 -12.13 -53.43 20.78
C GLN A 850 -10.76 -52.77 20.65
N ILE A 851 -10.64 -51.53 21.15
CA ILE A 851 -9.39 -50.76 21.13
C ILE A 851 -8.92 -50.62 22.58
N GLY A 852 -7.79 -51.27 22.92
CA GLY A 852 -7.21 -51.18 24.27
C GLY A 852 -6.61 -49.80 24.53
N THR A 853 -5.76 -49.33 23.61
CA THR A 853 -5.15 -47.99 23.62
C THR A 853 -5.02 -47.49 22.18
N ALA A 854 -5.28 -46.20 21.97
CA ALA A 854 -5.06 -45.53 20.69
C ALA A 854 -4.29 -44.24 20.90
N VAL A 855 -3.28 -44.01 20.06
CA VAL A 855 -2.58 -42.72 19.94
C VAL A 855 -3.08 -42.06 18.67
N ILE A 856 -3.82 -40.96 18.80
CA ILE A 856 -4.42 -40.24 17.67
C ILE A 856 -3.92 -38.79 17.72
N GLY A 857 -3.26 -38.35 16.64
CA GLY A 857 -2.72 -36.98 16.57
C GLY A 857 -3.83 -35.92 16.47
N ASN A 858 -4.76 -36.11 15.53
CA ASN A 858 -5.94 -35.27 15.35
C ASN A 858 -7.18 -36.15 15.21
N LEU A 859 -8.22 -35.88 16.00
CA LEU A 859 -9.49 -36.58 15.97
C LEU A 859 -10.63 -35.58 15.81
N ILE A 860 -11.44 -35.76 14.78
CA ILE A 860 -12.69 -35.01 14.59
C ILE A 860 -13.83 -36.03 14.73
N VAL A 861 -14.71 -35.82 15.71
CA VAL A 861 -15.88 -36.66 15.95
C VAL A 861 -17.13 -35.85 15.66
N GLY A 862 -17.95 -36.26 14.69
CA GLY A 862 -19.19 -35.55 14.36
C GLY A 862 -20.22 -35.61 15.50
N THR A 863 -20.38 -36.78 16.12
CA THR A 863 -21.23 -36.94 17.31
C THR A 863 -20.52 -37.86 18.30
N SER A 864 -20.17 -37.29 19.46
CA SER A 864 -19.60 -38.05 20.56
C SER A 864 -20.70 -38.26 21.61
N ASN A 865 -21.18 -39.49 21.76
CA ASN A 865 -22.14 -39.85 22.81
C ASN A 865 -21.40 -40.09 24.14
N LEU A 866 -20.71 -39.05 24.64
CA LEU A 866 -20.25 -39.04 26.02
C LEU A 866 -21.48 -38.78 26.91
N ASP A 867 -21.62 -39.57 27.98
CA ASP A 867 -22.83 -39.59 28.80
C ASP A 867 -23.06 -38.26 29.55
N TYR A 868 -24.32 -37.94 29.84
CA TYR A 868 -24.72 -36.73 30.57
C TYR A 868 -24.18 -36.84 32.00
N ASN A 869 -23.36 -35.86 32.45
CA ASN A 869 -22.64 -35.80 33.74
C ASN A 869 -21.16 -36.27 33.78
N ALA A 870 -20.43 -36.22 32.68
CA ALA A 870 -18.98 -36.41 32.71
C ALA A 870 -18.26 -35.22 33.42
N VAL A 871 -18.25 -35.21 34.76
CA VAL A 871 -17.47 -34.27 35.58
C VAL A 871 -15.99 -34.51 35.32
N THR A 872 -15.28 -33.49 34.87
CA THR A 872 -13.86 -33.60 34.53
C THR A 872 -12.94 -33.42 35.73
N ALA A 873 -13.40 -32.74 36.80
CA ALA A 873 -12.69 -32.59 38.07
C ALA A 873 -13.61 -32.07 39.20
N SER A 874 -13.24 -32.26 40.47
CA SER A 874 -13.91 -31.67 41.65
C SER A 874 -12.97 -31.45 42.85
N VAL A 875 -13.18 -30.43 43.67
CA VAL A 875 -12.42 -30.16 44.91
C VAL A 875 -13.35 -29.73 46.05
N SER A 876 -13.10 -30.21 47.27
CA SER A 876 -13.84 -29.84 48.49
C SER A 876 -12.94 -29.26 49.57
N ASN A 877 -13.36 -28.17 50.21
CA ASN A 877 -12.65 -27.50 51.30
C ASN A 877 -13.59 -27.26 52.47
N GLY A 878 -13.11 -27.34 53.71
CA GLY A 878 -13.95 -27.07 54.88
C GLY A 878 -13.21 -26.31 55.98
N ALA A 879 -13.97 -25.60 56.81
CA ALA A 879 -13.44 -24.91 57.98
C ALA A 879 -14.48 -24.78 59.08
N SER A 880 -14.00 -24.58 60.31
CA SER A 880 -14.85 -24.43 61.49
C SER A 880 -14.32 -23.39 62.46
N GLY A 881 -15.21 -22.66 63.13
CA GLY A 881 -14.84 -21.68 64.13
C GLY A 881 -16.02 -21.16 64.93
N THR A 882 -15.74 -20.29 65.90
CA THR A 882 -16.73 -19.71 66.81
C THR A 882 -16.98 -18.24 66.46
N GLY A 883 -18.25 -17.82 66.42
CA GLY A 883 -18.59 -16.42 66.17
C GLY A 883 -18.20 -15.46 67.33
N PRO A 884 -18.22 -14.14 67.09
CA PRO A 884 -17.60 -13.12 67.97
C PRO A 884 -18.31 -12.84 69.31
N GLY A 885 -19.34 -13.60 69.69
CA GLY A 885 -20.09 -13.41 70.94
C GLY A 885 -21.27 -12.43 70.84
N ASN A 886 -21.93 -12.17 71.99
CA ASN A 886 -23.24 -11.47 72.06
C ASN A 886 -23.17 -9.94 71.87
N THR A 887 -22.00 -9.35 71.65
CA THR A 887 -21.76 -7.89 71.76
C THR A 887 -21.44 -7.17 70.44
N GLY A 888 -21.52 -7.84 69.28
CA GLY A 888 -21.19 -7.23 67.97
C GLY A 888 -22.38 -6.62 67.21
N SER A 889 -22.12 -5.95 66.08
CA SER A 889 -23.08 -5.51 65.04
C SER A 889 -23.43 -6.66 64.06
N GLU A 890 -24.58 -6.59 63.36
CA GLU A 890 -24.98 -7.58 62.33
C GLU A 890 -24.03 -7.55 61.12
N THR A 891 -23.20 -6.52 61.09
CA THR A 891 -22.15 -6.26 60.11
C THR A 891 -20.77 -6.73 60.56
N ASP A 892 -20.61 -7.24 61.80
CA ASP A 892 -19.33 -7.68 62.34
C ASP A 892 -19.10 -9.17 62.05
N PHE A 893 -18.23 -9.45 61.08
CA PHE A 893 -17.91 -10.81 60.63
C PHE A 893 -16.55 -11.28 61.15
N THR A 894 -16.51 -12.51 61.66
CA THR A 894 -15.28 -13.21 62.04
C THR A 894 -14.96 -14.31 61.04
N THR A 895 -13.72 -14.34 60.56
CA THR A 895 -13.23 -15.40 59.66
C THR A 895 -13.02 -16.69 60.45
N ILE A 896 -13.66 -17.77 59.99
CA ILE A 896 -13.55 -19.11 60.56
C ILE A 896 -12.74 -20.08 59.68
N GLY A 897 -12.41 -19.67 58.45
CA GLY A 897 -11.55 -20.44 57.56
C GLY A 897 -11.12 -19.67 56.32
N THR A 898 -9.95 -20.01 55.80
CA THR A 898 -9.41 -19.46 54.55
C THR A 898 -8.86 -20.60 53.70
N PHE A 899 -9.17 -20.63 52.41
CA PHE A 899 -8.59 -21.58 51.47
C PHE A 899 -8.38 -20.92 50.11
N SER A 900 -7.43 -21.44 49.34
CA SER A 900 -7.14 -20.97 47.99
C SER A 900 -7.42 -22.07 46.98
N LEU A 901 -8.05 -21.70 45.86
CA LEU A 901 -8.37 -22.61 44.76
C LEU A 901 -7.85 -22.03 43.47
N ASN A 902 -7.12 -22.83 42.71
CA ASN A 902 -6.72 -22.46 41.36
C ASN A 902 -7.91 -22.64 40.42
N ASN A 903 -8.41 -21.56 39.83
CA ASN A 903 -9.36 -21.66 38.73
C ASN A 903 -8.60 -21.74 37.41
N GLU A 904 -8.54 -22.94 36.82
CA GLU A 904 -7.76 -23.19 35.61
C GLU A 904 -8.47 -22.82 34.30
N ASN A 905 -9.80 -22.61 34.34
CA ASN A 905 -10.62 -22.39 33.16
C ASN A 905 -11.60 -21.23 33.39
N PRO A 906 -11.80 -20.31 32.42
CA PRO A 906 -12.82 -19.25 32.53
C PRO A 906 -14.28 -19.74 32.55
N SER A 907 -14.53 -21.05 32.44
CA SER A 907 -15.87 -21.65 32.44
C SER A 907 -16.57 -21.58 33.81
N ALA A 908 -17.90 -21.68 33.80
CA ALA A 908 -18.72 -21.67 35.01
C ALA A 908 -18.39 -22.85 35.94
N VAL A 909 -18.17 -22.57 37.22
CA VAL A 909 -17.90 -23.56 38.26
C VAL A 909 -19.17 -23.76 39.08
N MET A 910 -19.57 -25.01 39.32
CA MET A 910 -20.67 -25.28 40.26
C MET A 910 -20.10 -25.33 41.67
N THR A 911 -20.56 -24.44 42.56
CA THR A 911 -20.12 -24.39 43.96
C THR A 911 -21.25 -24.76 44.90
N GLN A 912 -21.08 -25.84 45.66
CA GLN A 912 -22.01 -26.31 46.68
C GLN A 912 -21.51 -25.91 48.08
N LEU A 913 -22.41 -25.38 48.91
CA LEU A 913 -22.12 -24.99 50.28
C LEU A 913 -22.95 -25.84 51.26
N GLN A 914 -22.27 -26.42 52.24
CA GLN A 914 -22.88 -27.18 53.33
C GLN A 914 -22.41 -26.61 54.66
N THR A 915 -23.33 -26.05 55.46
CA THR A 915 -23.04 -25.53 56.80
C THR A 915 -23.69 -26.36 57.88
N SER A 916 -22.97 -26.54 58.98
CA SER A 916 -23.47 -27.15 60.20
C SER A 916 -23.07 -26.28 61.38
N PHE A 917 -23.91 -26.21 62.40
CA PHE A 917 -23.56 -25.50 63.62
C PHE A 917 -24.05 -26.24 64.86
N ASN A 918 -23.40 -25.91 65.97
CA ASN A 918 -23.67 -26.49 67.26
C ASN A 918 -23.66 -25.39 68.34
N THR A 919 -24.74 -25.31 69.10
CA THR A 919 -24.89 -24.39 70.24
C THR A 919 -24.77 -25.18 71.54
N SER A 920 -23.73 -24.92 72.33
CA SER A 920 -23.43 -25.70 73.55
C SER A 920 -23.91 -25.07 74.87
N SER A 921 -24.63 -23.94 74.85
CA SER A 921 -25.08 -23.25 76.07
C SER A 921 -26.57 -23.43 76.38
N ALA A 922 -26.89 -23.93 77.58
CA ALA A 922 -28.24 -24.24 78.06
C ALA A 922 -29.07 -23.01 78.54
N SER A 923 -28.63 -21.78 78.26
CA SER A 923 -29.17 -20.56 78.89
C SER A 923 -29.85 -19.56 77.95
N SER A 924 -30.15 -19.95 76.71
CA SER A 924 -30.92 -19.11 75.79
C SER A 924 -32.29 -19.73 75.52
N THR A 925 -33.37 -18.98 75.74
CA THR A 925 -34.76 -19.46 75.61
C THR A 925 -35.38 -19.17 74.23
N ALA A 926 -34.64 -18.54 73.32
CA ALA A 926 -35.12 -18.09 72.02
C ALA A 926 -34.12 -18.41 70.91
N SER A 927 -34.62 -18.76 69.73
CA SER A 927 -33.82 -18.98 68.53
C SER A 927 -33.18 -17.66 68.07
N ARG A 928 -31.95 -17.74 67.54
CA ARG A 928 -31.15 -16.56 67.18
C ARG A 928 -30.66 -16.67 65.75
N ASN A 929 -30.66 -15.54 65.05
CA ASN A 929 -30.25 -15.45 63.65
C ASN A 929 -28.81 -14.96 63.55
N ALA A 930 -28.00 -15.64 62.75
CA ALA A 930 -26.65 -15.21 62.38
C ALA A 930 -26.52 -15.26 60.85
N TYR A 931 -25.56 -14.55 60.27
CA TYR A 931 -25.24 -14.65 58.85
C TYR A 931 -23.92 -15.39 58.66
N VAL A 932 -23.90 -16.34 57.74
CA VAL A 932 -22.67 -16.97 57.27
C VAL A 932 -22.47 -16.58 55.83
N ARG A 933 -21.23 -16.26 55.47
CA ARG A 933 -20.87 -15.91 54.10
C ARG A 933 -19.57 -16.54 53.65
N LEU A 934 -19.53 -16.86 52.36
CA LEU A 934 -18.30 -17.11 51.61
C LEU A 934 -17.93 -15.82 50.88
N ILE A 935 -16.72 -15.33 51.11
CA ILE A 935 -16.20 -14.13 50.43
C ILE A 935 -14.95 -14.51 49.66
N ASN A 936 -14.86 -14.08 48.42
CA ASN A 936 -13.64 -14.12 47.63
C ASN A 936 -12.84 -12.88 48.00
N VAL A 937 -11.80 -13.05 48.81
CA VAL A 937 -10.99 -11.91 49.29
C VAL A 937 -10.04 -11.38 48.23
N THR A 938 -9.78 -12.14 47.17
CA THR A 938 -8.95 -11.70 46.06
C THR A 938 -9.60 -10.56 45.27
N ASN A 939 -10.93 -10.54 45.16
CA ASN A 939 -11.67 -9.46 44.47
C ASN A 939 -12.62 -8.68 45.40
N GLY A 940 -12.68 -9.03 46.69
CA GLY A 940 -13.55 -8.38 47.68
C GLY A 940 -15.03 -8.74 47.57
N ASN A 941 -15.41 -9.64 46.66
CA ASN A 941 -16.81 -9.97 46.42
C ASN A 941 -17.32 -11.04 47.40
N VAL A 942 -18.46 -10.76 48.01
CA VAL A 942 -19.20 -11.78 48.77
C VAL A 942 -19.85 -12.74 47.77
N VAL A 943 -19.29 -13.94 47.64
CA VAL A 943 -19.78 -15.00 46.73
C VAL A 943 -21.20 -15.38 47.12
N ARG A 944 -21.43 -15.56 48.43
CA ARG A 944 -22.77 -15.75 48.98
C ARG A 944 -22.82 -15.44 50.46
N GLN A 945 -23.94 -14.88 50.90
CA GLN A 945 -24.31 -14.73 52.31
C GLN A 945 -25.72 -15.31 52.51
N TYR A 946 -25.93 -16.02 53.60
CA TYR A 946 -27.24 -16.52 53.98
C TYR A 946 -27.44 -16.36 55.49
N GLN A 947 -28.69 -16.08 55.86
CA GLN A 947 -29.11 -16.06 57.25
C GLN A 947 -29.33 -17.49 57.72
N ILE A 948 -28.67 -17.86 58.80
CA ILE A 948 -28.91 -19.10 59.52
C ILE A 948 -29.64 -18.80 60.81
N THR A 949 -30.54 -19.71 61.16
CA THR A 949 -31.31 -19.63 62.42
C THR A 949 -30.85 -20.78 63.30
N ALA A 950 -30.16 -20.45 64.40
CA ALA A 950 -29.68 -21.43 65.37
C ALA A 950 -30.76 -21.70 66.43
N PRO A 951 -31.05 -22.98 66.75
CA PRO A 951 -32.02 -23.32 67.78
C PRO A 951 -31.48 -22.92 69.16
N PRO A 952 -32.35 -22.74 70.17
CA PRO A 952 -31.95 -22.35 71.52
C PRO A 952 -30.98 -23.33 72.20
N GLN A 953 -31.03 -24.62 71.82
CA GLN A 953 -30.12 -25.70 72.24
C GLN A 953 -30.07 -26.80 71.16
N GLY A 954 -28.90 -27.40 70.89
CA GLY A 954 -28.72 -28.51 69.94
C GLY A 954 -27.83 -28.20 68.73
N SER A 955 -27.88 -29.06 67.72
CA SER A 955 -27.17 -28.89 66.44
C SER A 955 -28.17 -28.86 65.29
N ALA A 956 -27.90 -28.05 64.27
CA ALA A 956 -28.63 -28.12 63.00
C ALA A 956 -27.68 -27.92 61.82
N SER A 957 -28.09 -28.45 60.68
CA SER A 957 -27.32 -28.42 59.43
C SER A 957 -28.18 -27.85 58.32
N TYR A 958 -27.60 -26.96 57.52
CA TYR A 958 -28.23 -26.34 56.37
C TYR A 958 -27.41 -26.66 55.13
N ASN A 959 -28.08 -27.28 54.16
CA ASN A 959 -27.53 -27.50 52.83
C ASN A 959 -28.13 -26.47 51.89
N ALA A 960 -27.29 -25.69 51.21
CA ALA A 960 -27.72 -24.79 50.15
C ALA A 960 -27.04 -25.22 48.84
N PRO A 961 -27.60 -26.21 48.12
CA PRO A 961 -27.13 -26.55 46.78
C PRO A 961 -27.67 -25.50 45.81
N GLU A 962 -26.87 -24.50 45.46
CA GLU A 962 -27.26 -23.50 44.46
C GLU A 962 -26.19 -23.31 43.38
N PHE A 963 -26.67 -23.20 42.14
CA PHE A 963 -25.88 -22.92 40.95
C PHE A 963 -25.45 -21.44 40.95
N LEU A 964 -24.30 -21.15 41.54
CA LEU A 964 -23.72 -19.81 41.50
C LEU A 964 -22.75 -19.70 40.32
N LEU A 965 -23.22 -19.11 39.22
CA LEU A 965 -22.36 -18.40 38.28
C LEU A 965 -21.84 -17.16 39.02
N GLU A 966 -20.58 -17.15 39.46
CA GLU A 966 -19.99 -15.91 39.98
C GLU A 966 -20.14 -14.80 38.92
N PRO A 967 -20.60 -13.57 39.25
CA PRO A 967 -20.85 -12.52 38.25
C PRO A 967 -19.60 -12.07 37.47
N ALA A 968 -18.42 -12.61 37.79
CA ALA A 968 -17.26 -12.65 36.93
C ALA A 968 -16.25 -13.67 37.49
N PRO A 969 -16.00 -14.84 36.88
CA PRO A 969 -14.75 -15.57 37.13
C PRO A 969 -13.66 -14.88 36.30
N GLY A 970 -13.45 -13.59 36.55
CA GLY A 970 -12.42 -12.79 35.90
C GLY A 970 -11.05 -13.37 36.25
N SER A 971 -10.38 -13.86 35.22
CA SER A 971 -9.03 -14.42 35.15
C SER A 971 -8.77 -15.78 35.79
N ARG A 972 -8.18 -16.67 34.96
CA ARG A 972 -7.44 -17.86 35.37
C ARG A 972 -6.45 -17.49 36.49
N GLY A 973 -6.42 -18.27 37.56
CA GLY A 973 -5.48 -18.07 38.65
C GLY A 973 -6.01 -18.50 40.00
N VAL A 974 -5.13 -18.42 41.00
CA VAL A 974 -5.41 -18.81 42.37
C VAL A 974 -6.27 -17.73 43.04
N LYS A 975 -7.47 -18.11 43.46
CA LYS A 975 -8.41 -17.25 44.19
C LYS A 975 -8.46 -17.70 45.64
N THR A 976 -8.41 -16.75 46.56
CA THR A 976 -8.49 -17.02 47.99
C THR A 976 -9.89 -16.69 48.49
N TYR A 977 -10.49 -17.66 49.15
CA TYR A 977 -11.82 -17.55 49.73
C TYR A 977 -11.73 -17.61 51.25
N GLN A 978 -12.58 -16.82 51.91
CA GLN A 978 -12.77 -16.85 53.35
C GLN A 978 -14.20 -17.20 53.70
N ILE A 979 -14.33 -18.01 54.75
CA ILE A 979 -15.59 -18.37 55.37
C ILE A 979 -15.74 -17.49 56.60
N GLN A 980 -16.84 -16.75 56.69
CA GLN A 980 -17.06 -15.81 57.78
C GLN A 980 -18.44 -15.97 58.39
N ILE A 981 -18.55 -15.62 59.68
CA ILE A 981 -19.81 -15.62 60.44
C ILE A 981 -20.01 -14.32 61.20
N SER A 982 -21.24 -13.80 61.24
CA SER A 982 -21.62 -12.61 62.00
C SER A 982 -22.25 -12.96 63.35
N ARG A 983 -21.95 -12.19 64.41
CA ARG A 983 -22.58 -12.20 65.76
C ARG A 983 -22.73 -13.59 66.43
N PHE A 984 -22.91 -13.59 67.76
CA PHE A 984 -23.16 -14.77 68.61
C PHE A 984 -21.99 -15.78 68.69
N ALA A 985 -21.81 -16.43 69.83
CA ALA A 985 -20.73 -17.41 70.04
C ALA A 985 -21.22 -18.84 69.74
N PHE A 986 -21.57 -19.13 68.48
CA PHE A 986 -21.90 -20.48 68.02
C PHE A 986 -20.71 -21.14 67.35
N ASN A 987 -20.55 -22.46 67.53
CA ASN A 987 -19.57 -23.24 66.77
C ASN A 987 -20.17 -23.59 65.42
N VAL A 988 -19.52 -23.17 64.35
CA VAL A 988 -19.99 -23.37 62.98
C VAL A 988 -18.90 -24.06 62.17
N SER A 989 -19.31 -25.04 61.36
CA SER A 989 -18.48 -25.74 60.39
C SER A 989 -19.11 -25.58 59.01
N MET A 990 -18.32 -25.27 57.99
CA MET A 990 -18.78 -25.17 56.61
C MET A 990 -17.87 -25.96 55.69
N THR A 991 -18.46 -26.65 54.72
CA THR A 991 -17.78 -27.33 53.60
C THR A 991 -18.25 -26.71 52.28
N VAL A 992 -17.30 -26.52 51.38
CA VAL A 992 -17.46 -25.94 50.04
C VAL A 992 -16.96 -26.96 49.03
N THR A 993 -17.79 -27.37 48.08
CA THR A 993 -17.43 -28.30 47.00
C THR A 993 -17.58 -27.64 45.65
N GLN A 994 -16.51 -27.59 44.85
CA GLN A 994 -16.50 -27.05 43.51
C GLN A 994 -16.36 -28.16 42.47
N GLN A 995 -17.18 -28.11 41.41
CA GLN A 995 -17.18 -29.10 40.32
C GLN A 995 -16.98 -28.43 38.96
N TRP A 996 -16.13 -29.03 38.12
CA TRP A 996 -15.80 -28.57 36.77
C TRP A 996 -16.27 -29.54 35.70
N TRP A 997 -16.80 -28.98 34.62
CA TRP A 997 -17.34 -29.68 33.47
C TRP A 997 -16.57 -29.19 32.23
N LYS A 998 -16.16 -30.09 31.34
CA LYS A 998 -15.84 -29.68 29.97
C LYS A 998 -17.16 -29.57 29.23
N ARG A 999 -17.37 -28.45 28.55
CA ARG A 999 -18.50 -28.32 27.65
C ARG A 999 -18.34 -29.26 26.47
#